data_AF-A0A0W0TL80-F1
#
_entry.id   AF-A0A0W0TL80-F1
#
_cell.length_a   1.000
_cell.length_b   1.000
_cell.length_c   1.000
_cell.angle_alpha   90.00
_cell.angle_beta   90.00
_cell.angle_gamma   90.00
#
_symmetry.space_group_name_H-M   'P 1'
#
loop_
_entity.id
_entity.type
_entity.pdbx_description
1 polymer ?
#
loop_
_entity_poly.entity_id
_entity_poly.type
_entity_poly.pdbx_seq_one_letter_code
_entity_poly.pdbx_strand_id
1 'polypeptide(L)'
;MEQKKTEKIIIFDTSLRDGEQAPGATMTLAEKINIAESLDNMGVDVIEAGFAIASPGDFNCIETICKQVKNASVCSLARAKKTDIETAHAALKTAFNPRIHTFISTSAIHMQHQLKMTQEEVLQAIYESVYYARRLCANVEWSAMDATRSDIDFLARAVETAISAGATTINIPDTVGYTIPSEYAALIRTIREKVPNSDKAIISVHCHNDLGLAVANSLAAISAGARQIECTVNGIGERAGNAALEEIVMAIKTRRDQFNYMTQVDPKHIAAVSKLVSAATGFPIQKNKAIVGANAFAHESGIHQDGMLKARETYEIISPESVGFGESELVLGKHSGRAALRDKLKSLGIELNETHFSRVFNCFKRLGDAKKQIGDEDIIALVSDKESQIIALSEAKLQVIWLNGEFVPWDEARTHVLTHGLHYASSVFEGERAYEGNVFKLTEHNKRLHESANILGFKIPYSVSELNAVTRELLKRNQLKNAYIRPVAWCGTETLSVASQTCSVQVAIAAWEWRSYFAADDLFNKGLKLMWADWVRPSPSMAPVKAKAAGLYMIGSLSKNKAERAGFHDALMLDYRGYVAECTGANFFMVKDGVIYTPIADCFLNGITRQTIIKLARKHHIPVIERHIYPHEIAQADEVFITGSAVEVAPVGQIGNHRFPVGNISKTIAAAYSKLVRGHEYENIVRQDSGAA
;
A
#
# COMPACT_ATOMS: atom_id res chain seq x y z
N MET A 1 17.34 -19.13 49.00
CA MET A 1 16.15 -18.29 48.78
C MET A 1 15.32 -19.00 47.72
N GLU A 2 14.19 -19.60 48.09
CA GLU A 2 13.25 -20.14 47.11
C GLU A 2 12.83 -19.03 46.14
N GLN A 3 13.01 -19.24 44.83
CA GLN A 3 12.44 -18.36 43.82
C GLN A 3 10.92 -18.38 44.00
N LYS A 4 10.37 -17.29 44.53
CA LYS A 4 8.92 -17.07 44.63
C LYS A 4 8.36 -17.18 43.21
N LYS A 5 7.61 -18.24 42.91
CA LYS A 5 7.05 -18.51 41.58
C LYS A 5 6.16 -17.34 41.19
N THR A 6 6.51 -16.63 40.11
CA THR A 6 5.73 -15.51 39.59
C THR A 6 4.33 -16.01 39.23
N GLU A 7 3.31 -15.33 39.74
CA GLU A 7 1.92 -15.73 39.53
C GLU A 7 1.47 -15.42 38.09
N LYS A 8 0.66 -16.30 37.50
CA LYS A 8 0.24 -16.20 36.10
C LYS A 8 -1.09 -15.44 35.98
N ILE A 9 -1.21 -14.56 34.99
CA ILE A 9 -2.46 -13.95 34.52
C ILE A 9 -2.94 -14.70 33.28
N ILE A 10 -4.20 -15.13 33.31
CA ILE A 10 -4.86 -15.81 32.19
C ILE A 10 -5.29 -14.76 31.17
N ILE A 11 -4.82 -14.90 29.93
CA ILE A 11 -5.27 -14.07 28.81
C ILE A 11 -6.40 -14.78 28.09
N PHE A 12 -7.59 -14.18 28.14
CA PHE A 12 -8.78 -14.62 27.44
C PHE A 12 -8.98 -13.70 26.23
N ASP A 13 -8.84 -14.23 25.03
CA ASP A 13 -9.10 -13.50 23.79
C ASP A 13 -10.55 -13.72 23.33
N THR A 14 -11.26 -12.63 23.08
CA THR A 14 -12.63 -12.63 22.54
C THR A 14 -12.70 -11.93 21.17
N SER A 15 -11.61 -11.94 20.41
CA SER A 15 -11.55 -11.31 19.08
C SER A 15 -12.52 -11.96 18.09
N LEU A 16 -12.75 -13.27 18.22
CA LEU A 16 -13.63 -14.06 17.34
C LEU A 16 -15.11 -14.01 17.76
N ARG A 17 -15.44 -13.36 18.87
CA ARG A 17 -16.82 -13.16 19.36
C ARG A 17 -17.14 -11.69 19.54
N ASP A 18 -16.60 -11.04 20.56
CA ASP A 18 -16.86 -9.62 20.82
C ASP A 18 -16.26 -8.75 19.72
N GLY A 19 -15.04 -9.07 19.29
CA GLY A 19 -14.36 -8.36 18.20
C GLY A 19 -15.17 -8.31 16.90
N GLU A 20 -15.84 -9.41 16.57
CA GLU A 20 -16.69 -9.52 15.37
C GLU A 20 -18.00 -8.73 15.47
N GLN A 21 -18.46 -8.39 16.69
CA GLN A 21 -19.68 -7.60 16.90
C GLN A 21 -19.51 -6.14 16.49
N ALA A 22 -18.28 -5.69 16.22
CA ALA A 22 -18.04 -4.38 15.65
C ALA A 22 -18.66 -4.27 14.23
N PRO A 23 -19.44 -3.22 13.92
CA PRO A 23 -20.05 -3.06 12.60
C PRO A 23 -19.00 -3.08 11.47
N GLY A 24 -19.08 -4.08 10.59
CA GLY A 24 -18.16 -4.26 9.46
C GLY A 24 -16.97 -5.19 9.72
N ALA A 25 -16.82 -5.73 10.94
CA ALA A 25 -15.72 -6.64 11.31
C ALA A 25 -16.05 -8.13 11.14
N THR A 26 -17.07 -8.47 10.35
CA THR A 26 -17.53 -9.86 10.14
C THR A 26 -16.44 -10.72 9.50
N MET A 27 -16.17 -11.89 10.05
CA MET A 27 -15.10 -12.77 9.59
C MET A 27 -15.67 -14.03 8.93
N THR A 28 -15.01 -14.49 7.86
CA THR A 28 -15.29 -15.79 7.26
C THR A 28 -14.75 -16.93 8.15
N LEU A 29 -15.27 -18.14 7.94
CA LEU A 29 -14.79 -19.35 8.65
C LEU A 29 -13.27 -19.53 8.52
N ALA A 30 -12.72 -19.35 7.32
CA ALA A 30 -11.29 -19.52 7.09
C ALA A 30 -10.45 -18.48 7.86
N GLU A 31 -10.90 -17.23 7.93
CA GLU A 31 -10.24 -16.18 8.70
C GLU A 31 -10.27 -16.47 10.19
N LYS A 32 -11.44 -16.89 10.73
CA LYS A 32 -11.58 -17.27 12.14
C LYS A 32 -10.64 -18.42 12.53
N ILE A 33 -10.52 -19.44 11.67
CA ILE A 33 -9.59 -20.56 11.90
C ILE A 33 -8.14 -20.08 11.92
N ASN A 34 -7.72 -19.28 10.94
CA ASN A 34 -6.35 -18.76 10.87
C ASN A 34 -6.00 -17.90 12.10
N ILE A 35 -6.94 -17.06 12.55
CA ILE A 35 -6.76 -16.24 13.76
C ILE A 35 -6.70 -17.14 14.99
N ALA A 36 -7.59 -18.12 15.14
CA ALA A 36 -7.58 -19.04 16.28
C ALA A 36 -6.27 -19.83 16.37
N GLU A 37 -5.76 -20.37 15.26
CA GLU A 37 -4.46 -21.07 15.22
C GLU A 37 -3.30 -20.12 15.58
N SER A 38 -3.36 -18.87 15.13
CA SER A 38 -2.32 -17.89 15.45
C SER A 38 -2.35 -17.48 16.93
N LEU A 39 -3.53 -17.34 17.53
CA LEU A 39 -3.70 -17.08 18.96
C LEU A 39 -3.23 -18.28 19.81
N ASP A 40 -3.51 -19.51 19.38
CA ASP A 40 -3.05 -20.74 20.04
C ASP A 40 -1.51 -20.84 20.00
N ASN A 41 -0.90 -20.61 18.84
CA ASN A 41 0.56 -20.59 18.68
C ASN A 41 1.22 -19.45 19.48
N MET A 42 0.54 -18.31 19.60
CA MET A 42 0.98 -17.18 20.40
C MET A 42 0.92 -17.46 21.90
N GLY A 43 0.25 -18.53 22.36
CA GLY A 43 0.18 -18.91 23.76
C GLY A 43 -0.94 -18.21 24.54
N VAL A 44 -2.01 -17.79 23.86
CA VAL A 44 -3.25 -17.32 24.51
C VAL A 44 -3.87 -18.47 25.32
N ASP A 45 -4.38 -18.18 26.52
CA ASP A 45 -4.87 -19.22 27.42
C ASP A 45 -6.29 -19.68 27.11
N VAL A 46 -7.15 -18.75 26.66
CA VAL A 46 -8.55 -19.01 26.34
C VAL A 46 -8.93 -18.24 25.08
N ILE A 47 -9.56 -18.93 24.12
CA ILE A 47 -10.08 -18.33 22.89
C ILE A 47 -11.60 -18.48 22.89
N GLU A 48 -12.32 -17.38 22.99
CA GLU A 48 -13.77 -17.36 22.80
C GLU A 48 -14.10 -17.33 21.31
N ALA A 49 -14.41 -18.52 20.79
CA ALA A 49 -14.52 -18.79 19.36
C ALA A 49 -15.85 -18.32 18.74
N GLY A 50 -16.80 -17.85 19.54
CA GLY A 50 -18.06 -17.31 19.07
C GLY A 50 -19.25 -17.60 19.99
N PHE A 51 -20.44 -17.48 19.41
CA PHE A 51 -21.72 -17.72 20.08
C PHE A 51 -22.50 -18.80 19.32
N ALA A 52 -22.34 -20.08 19.72
CA ALA A 52 -22.78 -21.24 18.93
C ALA A 52 -24.26 -21.23 18.48
N ILE A 53 -25.15 -20.67 19.30
CA ILE A 53 -26.59 -20.61 18.99
C ILE A 53 -26.95 -19.49 18.00
N ALA A 54 -26.05 -18.54 17.76
CA ALA A 54 -26.33 -17.37 16.93
C ALA A 54 -26.67 -17.78 15.49
N SER A 55 -25.95 -18.75 14.94
CA SER A 55 -26.21 -19.31 13.62
C SER A 55 -25.61 -20.71 13.44
N PRO A 56 -26.07 -21.52 12.46
CA PRO A 56 -25.37 -22.75 12.08
C PRO A 56 -23.92 -22.51 11.64
N GLY A 57 -23.61 -21.32 11.10
CA GLY A 57 -22.26 -20.91 10.74
C GLY A 57 -21.35 -20.79 11.96
N ASP A 58 -21.83 -20.15 13.02
CA ASP A 58 -21.08 -20.02 14.29
C ASP A 58 -20.88 -21.37 14.97
N PHE A 59 -21.90 -22.23 14.98
CA PHE A 59 -21.78 -23.60 15.47
C PHE A 59 -20.65 -24.35 14.76
N ASN A 60 -20.70 -24.38 13.42
CA ASN A 60 -19.70 -25.07 12.60
C ASN A 60 -18.30 -24.45 12.76
N CYS A 61 -18.23 -23.13 12.96
CA CYS A 61 -16.98 -22.43 13.19
C CYS A 61 -16.32 -22.86 14.49
N ILE A 62 -17.06 -22.85 15.60
CA ILE A 62 -16.57 -23.29 16.90
C ILE A 62 -16.15 -24.77 16.83
N GLU A 63 -16.95 -25.64 16.23
CA GLU A 63 -16.62 -27.06 16.07
C GLU A 63 -15.31 -27.26 15.27
N THR A 64 -15.10 -26.44 14.23
CA THR A 64 -13.88 -26.52 13.42
C THR A 64 -12.66 -25.98 14.16
N ILE A 65 -12.79 -24.86 14.87
CA ILE A 65 -11.73 -24.29 15.70
C ILE A 65 -11.31 -25.29 16.79
N CYS A 66 -12.26 -25.98 17.41
CA CYS A 66 -12.00 -27.01 18.42
C CYS A 66 -11.13 -28.17 17.89
N LYS A 67 -11.16 -28.45 16.59
CA LYS A 67 -10.32 -29.51 15.96
C LYS A 67 -8.89 -29.03 15.67
N GLN A 68 -8.69 -27.72 15.53
CA GLN A 68 -7.40 -27.13 15.13
C GLN A 68 -6.57 -26.60 16.32
N VAL A 69 -7.23 -25.98 17.29
CA VAL A 69 -6.60 -25.43 18.51
C VAL A 69 -6.15 -26.58 19.42
N LYS A 70 -4.88 -26.59 19.80
CA LYS A 70 -4.26 -27.71 20.52
C LYS A 70 -3.91 -27.38 21.97
N ASN A 71 -3.68 -26.12 22.30
CA ASN A 71 -3.16 -25.73 23.62
C ASN A 71 -4.16 -24.88 24.41
N ALA A 72 -4.78 -23.88 23.78
CA ALA A 72 -5.72 -22.97 24.40
C ALA A 72 -7.05 -23.66 24.77
N SER A 73 -7.70 -23.17 25.82
CA SER A 73 -9.08 -23.54 26.12
C SER A 73 -10.00 -22.85 25.11
N VAL A 74 -10.86 -23.62 24.43
CA VAL A 74 -11.84 -23.05 23.49
C VAL A 74 -13.15 -22.80 24.24
N CYS A 75 -13.65 -21.58 24.11
CA CYS A 75 -14.85 -21.10 24.79
C CYS A 75 -15.97 -20.79 23.80
N SER A 76 -17.21 -21.13 24.16
CA SER A 76 -18.43 -20.65 23.48
C SER A 76 -19.30 -19.90 24.47
N LEU A 77 -19.78 -18.72 24.05
CA LEU A 77 -20.78 -17.96 24.79
C LEU A 77 -22.14 -18.66 24.69
N ALA A 78 -22.96 -18.58 25.75
CA ALA A 78 -24.33 -19.07 25.81
C ALA A 78 -25.18 -18.16 26.71
N ARG A 79 -26.38 -17.77 26.27
CA ARG A 79 -27.34 -17.13 27.20
C ARG A 79 -27.72 -18.11 28.31
N ALA A 80 -28.27 -17.60 29.42
CA ALA A 80 -28.83 -18.39 30.51
C ALA A 80 -30.13 -19.14 30.10
N LYS A 81 -30.01 -20.02 29.09
CA LYS A 81 -31.08 -20.85 28.53
C LYS A 81 -30.52 -22.25 28.25
N LYS A 82 -31.30 -23.27 28.60
CA LYS A 82 -30.92 -24.67 28.44
C LYS A 82 -30.47 -25.01 27.01
N THR A 83 -31.22 -24.58 26.00
CA THR A 83 -30.94 -24.83 24.57
C THR A 83 -29.62 -24.24 24.11
N ASP A 84 -29.28 -23.05 24.57
CA ASP A 84 -28.07 -22.33 24.21
C ASP A 84 -26.85 -23.03 24.81
N ILE A 85 -26.96 -23.47 26.07
CA ILE A 85 -25.92 -24.22 26.78
C ILE A 85 -25.69 -25.58 26.13
N GLU A 86 -26.75 -26.30 25.75
CA GLU A 86 -26.64 -27.59 25.03
C GLU A 86 -25.94 -27.42 23.68
N THR A 87 -26.28 -26.35 22.96
CA THR A 87 -25.69 -26.05 21.65
C THR A 87 -24.22 -25.67 21.79
N ALA A 88 -23.86 -24.85 22.78
CA ALA A 88 -22.47 -24.53 23.10
C ALA A 88 -21.67 -25.79 23.47
N HIS A 89 -22.23 -26.65 24.33
CA HIS A 89 -21.58 -27.92 24.69
C HIS A 89 -21.36 -28.83 23.47
N ALA A 90 -22.36 -28.94 22.60
CA ALA A 90 -22.25 -29.74 21.39
C ALA A 90 -21.16 -29.23 20.42
N ALA A 91 -21.06 -27.92 20.23
CA ALA A 91 -20.02 -27.31 19.39
C ALA A 91 -18.60 -27.51 19.95
N LEU A 92 -18.47 -27.56 21.28
CA LEU A 92 -17.19 -27.67 21.98
C LEU A 92 -16.71 -29.13 22.18
N LYS A 93 -17.45 -30.12 21.68
CA LYS A 93 -17.26 -31.55 22.01
C LYS A 93 -15.85 -32.08 21.70
N THR A 94 -15.17 -31.54 20.70
CA THR A 94 -13.81 -31.98 20.30
C THR A 94 -12.69 -31.11 20.87
N ALA A 95 -13.00 -30.07 21.65
CA ALA A 95 -11.98 -29.19 22.21
C ALA A 95 -11.09 -29.93 23.22
N PHE A 96 -9.79 -29.58 23.24
CA PHE A 96 -8.85 -30.11 24.23
C PHE A 96 -9.28 -29.77 25.67
N ASN A 97 -9.70 -28.53 25.90
CA ASN A 97 -10.21 -28.05 27.19
C ASN A 97 -11.41 -27.12 26.95
N PRO A 98 -12.63 -27.67 26.80
CA PRO A 98 -13.82 -26.87 26.49
C PRO A 98 -14.20 -25.97 27.66
N ARG A 99 -14.70 -24.77 27.36
CA ARG A 99 -15.28 -23.85 28.35
C ARG A 99 -16.64 -23.36 27.88
N ILE A 100 -17.64 -23.43 28.77
CA ILE A 100 -18.94 -22.79 28.52
C ILE A 100 -18.95 -21.47 29.28
N HIS A 101 -19.17 -20.37 28.56
CA HIS A 101 -19.34 -19.06 29.16
C HIS A 101 -20.81 -18.68 29.11
N THR A 102 -21.45 -18.54 30.28
CA THR A 102 -22.84 -18.09 30.37
C THR A 102 -22.97 -16.75 31.08
N PHE A 103 -24.06 -16.04 30.86
CA PHE A 103 -24.22 -14.68 31.36
C PHE A 103 -25.68 -14.31 31.58
N ILE A 104 -25.90 -13.36 32.47
CA ILE A 104 -27.17 -12.66 32.66
C ILE A 104 -26.90 -11.24 33.18
N SER A 105 -27.77 -10.30 32.82
CA SER A 105 -27.64 -8.91 33.27
C SER A 105 -28.00 -8.75 34.75
N THR A 106 -27.17 -8.05 35.52
CA THR A 106 -27.36 -7.87 36.97
C THR A 106 -27.75 -6.45 37.39
N SER A 107 -27.70 -5.48 36.47
CA SER A 107 -28.06 -4.09 36.80
C SER A 107 -29.56 -3.87 36.81
N ALA A 108 -30.02 -2.93 37.65
CA ALA A 108 -31.44 -2.64 37.83
C ALA A 108 -32.12 -2.24 36.51
N ILE A 109 -31.42 -1.44 35.68
CA ILE A 109 -31.93 -0.99 34.38
C ILE A 109 -32.17 -2.16 33.43
N HIS A 110 -31.26 -3.15 33.37
CA HIS A 110 -31.46 -4.32 32.52
C HIS A 110 -32.51 -5.27 33.08
N MET A 111 -32.56 -5.48 34.40
CA MET A 111 -33.62 -6.28 35.02
C MET A 111 -35.01 -5.72 34.73
N GLN A 112 -35.18 -4.39 34.84
CA GLN A 112 -36.45 -3.72 34.60
C GLN A 112 -36.85 -3.66 33.12
N HIS A 113 -35.91 -3.32 32.22
CA HIS A 113 -36.26 -2.98 30.83
C HIS A 113 -35.92 -4.07 29.81
N GLN A 114 -34.89 -4.88 30.05
CA GLN A 114 -34.43 -5.93 29.13
C GLN A 114 -34.98 -7.32 29.52
N LEU A 115 -34.75 -7.74 30.77
CA LEU A 115 -35.10 -9.09 31.23
C LEU A 115 -36.56 -9.17 31.69
N LYS A 116 -37.09 -8.09 32.28
CA LYS A 116 -38.38 -8.04 32.96
C LYS A 116 -38.49 -9.11 34.06
N MET A 117 -37.42 -9.22 34.85
CA MET A 117 -37.28 -10.19 35.94
C MET A 117 -36.99 -9.46 37.26
N THR A 118 -37.46 -10.03 38.36
CA THR A 118 -37.11 -9.63 39.72
C THR A 118 -35.72 -10.15 40.10
N GLN A 119 -35.12 -9.60 41.16
CA GLN A 119 -33.82 -10.06 41.67
C GLN A 119 -33.80 -11.57 41.99
N GLU A 120 -34.85 -12.09 42.62
CA GLU A 120 -34.93 -13.52 42.97
C GLU A 120 -35.06 -14.42 41.73
N GLU A 121 -35.83 -14.01 40.73
CA GLU A 121 -35.91 -14.74 39.46
C GLU A 121 -34.57 -14.74 38.72
N VAL A 122 -33.81 -13.64 38.79
CA VAL A 122 -32.45 -13.58 38.23
C VAL A 122 -31.51 -14.52 38.97
N LEU A 123 -31.52 -14.54 40.31
CA LEU A 123 -30.70 -15.49 41.10
C LEU A 123 -31.05 -16.95 40.78
N GLN A 124 -32.34 -17.27 40.63
CA GLN A 124 -32.78 -18.60 40.23
C GLN A 124 -32.27 -18.96 38.84
N ALA A 125 -32.36 -18.05 37.87
CA ALA A 125 -31.86 -18.27 36.52
C ALA A 125 -30.34 -18.44 36.48
N ILE A 126 -29.58 -17.71 37.32
CA ILE A 126 -28.13 -17.90 37.49
C ILE A 126 -27.86 -19.32 37.98
N TYR A 127 -28.52 -19.74 39.07
CA TYR A 127 -28.32 -21.06 39.64
C TYR A 127 -28.61 -22.16 38.61
N GLU A 128 -29.77 -22.12 37.96
CA GLU A 128 -30.20 -23.14 37.00
C GLU A 128 -29.27 -23.23 35.79
N SER A 129 -28.90 -22.08 35.20
CA SER A 129 -28.04 -22.05 34.01
C SER A 129 -26.62 -22.52 34.31
N VAL A 130 -26.01 -22.04 35.39
CA VAL A 130 -24.64 -22.42 35.78
C VAL A 130 -24.60 -23.88 36.24
N TYR A 131 -25.55 -24.32 37.06
CA TYR A 131 -25.64 -25.71 37.50
C TYR A 131 -25.80 -26.66 36.32
N TYR A 132 -26.63 -26.28 35.34
CA TYR A 132 -26.81 -27.08 34.13
C TYR A 132 -25.55 -27.13 33.27
N ALA A 133 -24.90 -25.97 33.02
CA ALA A 133 -23.64 -25.91 32.30
C ALA A 133 -22.55 -26.75 32.97
N ARG A 134 -22.47 -26.72 34.31
CA ARG A 134 -21.50 -27.50 35.10
C ARG A 134 -21.64 -29.01 34.93
N ARG A 135 -22.86 -29.50 34.69
CA ARG A 135 -23.10 -30.93 34.42
C ARG A 135 -22.62 -31.37 33.06
N LEU A 136 -22.50 -30.46 32.10
CA LEU A 136 -22.05 -30.72 30.74
C LEU A 136 -20.56 -30.41 30.55
N CYS A 137 -20.03 -29.42 31.27
CA CYS A 137 -18.65 -28.97 31.14
C CYS A 137 -18.02 -28.71 32.51
N ALA A 138 -16.77 -29.16 32.70
CA ALA A 138 -16.02 -28.96 33.93
C ALA A 138 -15.40 -27.56 34.04
N ASN A 139 -15.37 -26.77 32.98
CA ASN A 139 -14.90 -25.39 33.01
C ASN A 139 -16.07 -24.46 32.62
N VAL A 140 -16.59 -23.73 33.60
CA VAL A 140 -17.75 -22.85 33.42
C VAL A 140 -17.38 -21.46 33.88
N GLU A 141 -17.52 -20.51 32.97
CA GLU A 141 -17.39 -19.09 33.24
C GLU A 141 -18.78 -18.46 33.30
N TRP A 142 -19.00 -17.58 34.28
CA TRP A 142 -20.24 -16.83 34.41
C TRP A 142 -19.98 -15.32 34.46
N SER A 143 -20.68 -14.57 33.60
CA SER A 143 -20.62 -13.10 33.56
C SER A 143 -21.84 -12.43 34.17
N ALA A 144 -21.57 -11.48 35.06
CA ALA A 144 -22.56 -10.50 35.54
C ALA A 144 -22.64 -9.31 34.57
N MET A 145 -23.42 -9.43 33.49
CA MET A 145 -23.49 -8.37 32.48
C MET A 145 -23.95 -7.04 33.11
N ASP A 146 -23.24 -5.96 32.80
CA ASP A 146 -23.43 -4.62 33.37
C ASP A 146 -23.14 -4.53 34.89
N ALA A 147 -22.18 -5.32 35.37
CA ALA A 147 -21.78 -5.38 36.78
C ALA A 147 -21.44 -4.00 37.37
N THR A 148 -20.76 -3.14 36.61
CA THR A 148 -20.31 -1.81 37.09
C THR A 148 -21.43 -0.84 37.43
N ARG A 149 -22.66 -1.10 36.96
CA ARG A 149 -23.86 -0.33 37.27
C ARG A 149 -24.88 -1.12 38.11
N SER A 150 -24.46 -2.26 38.66
CA SER A 150 -25.30 -3.10 39.51
C SER A 150 -25.24 -2.63 40.96
N ASP A 151 -26.32 -2.85 41.70
CA ASP A 151 -26.28 -2.73 43.17
C ASP A 151 -25.27 -3.74 43.74
N ILE A 152 -24.40 -3.26 44.63
CA ILE A 152 -23.25 -4.06 45.08
C ILE A 152 -23.66 -5.27 45.92
N ASP A 153 -24.74 -5.17 46.69
CA ASP A 153 -25.20 -6.27 47.54
C ASP A 153 -25.90 -7.34 46.70
N PHE A 154 -26.69 -6.91 45.70
CA PHE A 154 -27.26 -7.84 44.73
C PHE A 154 -26.17 -8.53 43.88
N LEU A 155 -25.17 -7.77 43.41
CA LEU A 155 -24.06 -8.33 42.63
C LEU A 155 -23.29 -9.38 43.43
N ALA A 156 -23.02 -9.13 44.72
CA ALA A 156 -22.35 -10.10 45.59
C ALA A 156 -23.18 -11.40 45.72
N ARG A 157 -24.50 -11.29 45.93
CA ARG A 157 -25.41 -12.46 45.96
C ARG A 157 -25.43 -13.23 44.63
N ALA A 158 -25.43 -12.52 43.51
CA ALA A 158 -25.40 -13.11 42.17
C ALA A 158 -24.11 -13.90 41.93
N VAL A 159 -22.96 -13.32 42.29
CA VAL A 159 -21.65 -13.99 42.22
C VAL A 159 -21.59 -15.20 43.14
N GLU A 160 -22.02 -15.08 44.40
CA GLU A 160 -22.06 -16.20 45.35
C GLU A 160 -22.90 -17.36 44.83
N THR A 161 -24.05 -17.04 44.22
CA THR A 161 -24.97 -18.01 43.62
C THR A 161 -24.32 -18.73 42.45
N ALA A 162 -23.66 -18.01 41.54
CA ALA A 162 -22.95 -18.59 40.41
C ALA A 162 -21.82 -19.53 40.85
N ILE A 163 -21.00 -19.12 41.83
CA ILE A 163 -19.93 -19.97 42.37
C ILE A 163 -20.52 -21.22 43.04
N SER A 164 -21.59 -21.07 43.82
CA SER A 164 -22.26 -22.20 44.50
C SER A 164 -22.89 -23.18 43.51
N ALA A 165 -23.36 -22.69 42.36
CA ALA A 165 -23.89 -23.52 41.28
C ALA A 165 -22.79 -24.23 40.46
N GLY A 166 -21.52 -23.84 40.61
CA GLY A 166 -20.36 -24.53 40.05
C GLY A 166 -19.56 -23.74 38.99
N ALA A 167 -19.75 -22.42 38.89
CA ALA A 167 -18.86 -21.58 38.09
C ALA A 167 -17.42 -21.64 38.64
N THR A 168 -16.45 -21.89 37.75
CA THR A 168 -15.02 -21.91 38.07
C THR A 168 -14.35 -20.56 37.83
N THR A 169 -14.97 -19.73 37.00
CA THR A 169 -14.55 -18.36 36.71
C THR A 169 -15.75 -17.43 36.76
N ILE A 170 -15.58 -16.27 37.41
CA ILE A 170 -16.58 -15.20 37.50
C ILE A 170 -16.03 -13.99 36.77
N ASN A 171 -16.71 -13.55 35.71
CA ASN A 171 -16.37 -12.35 34.97
C ASN A 171 -17.21 -11.15 35.42
N ILE A 172 -16.54 -10.04 35.67
CA ILE A 172 -17.13 -8.77 36.12
C ILE A 172 -16.96 -7.73 35.02
N PRO A 173 -17.85 -7.66 34.02
CA PRO A 173 -17.70 -6.76 32.88
C PRO A 173 -18.01 -5.30 33.20
N ASP A 174 -17.18 -4.37 32.70
CA ASP A 174 -17.52 -2.96 32.51
C ASP A 174 -18.15 -2.78 31.11
N THR A 175 -19.40 -3.22 31.00
CA THR A 175 -20.12 -3.38 29.72
C THR A 175 -20.21 -2.09 28.89
N VAL A 176 -20.21 -0.92 29.54
CA VAL A 176 -20.32 0.39 28.86
C VAL A 176 -19.05 1.23 28.95
N GLY A 177 -17.94 0.67 29.48
CA GLY A 177 -16.64 1.33 29.52
C GLY A 177 -16.64 2.68 30.26
N TYR A 178 -17.47 2.82 31.29
CA TYR A 178 -17.70 4.10 31.99
C TYR A 178 -16.81 4.26 33.23
N THR A 179 -16.31 3.16 33.81
CA THR A 179 -15.60 3.22 35.09
C THR A 179 -14.20 3.77 34.96
N ILE A 180 -13.68 4.31 36.07
CA ILE A 180 -12.28 4.72 36.19
C ILE A 180 -11.45 3.68 36.96
N PRO A 181 -10.10 3.65 36.82
CA PRO A 181 -9.30 2.56 37.36
C PRO A 181 -9.40 2.36 38.89
N SER A 182 -9.52 3.45 39.66
CA SER A 182 -9.66 3.39 41.12
C SER A 182 -10.99 2.81 41.56
N GLU A 183 -12.08 3.19 40.89
CA GLU A 183 -13.44 2.70 41.11
C GLU A 183 -13.53 1.21 40.75
N TYR A 184 -13.03 0.84 39.58
CA TYR A 184 -13.07 -0.54 39.12
C TYR A 184 -12.24 -1.47 40.01
N ALA A 185 -11.04 -1.04 40.43
CA ALA A 185 -10.24 -1.78 41.41
C ALA A 185 -10.96 -1.91 42.77
N ALA A 186 -11.67 -0.89 43.23
CA ALA A 186 -12.45 -0.94 44.47
C ALA A 186 -13.61 -1.94 44.36
N LEU A 187 -14.30 -1.98 43.21
CA LEU A 187 -15.35 -2.96 42.92
C LEU A 187 -14.82 -4.40 43.03
N ILE A 188 -13.68 -4.69 42.37
CA ILE A 188 -13.08 -6.02 42.41
C ILE A 188 -12.67 -6.42 43.83
N ARG A 189 -12.07 -5.52 44.62
CA ARG A 189 -11.78 -5.79 46.05
C ARG A 189 -13.05 -6.08 46.83
N THR A 190 -14.08 -5.25 46.65
CA THR A 190 -15.35 -5.38 47.35
C THR A 190 -16.02 -6.73 47.06
N ILE A 191 -16.02 -7.19 45.81
CA ILE A 191 -16.57 -8.50 45.44
C ILE A 191 -15.79 -9.61 46.14
N ARG A 192 -14.45 -9.55 46.13
CA ARG A 192 -13.61 -10.56 46.80
C ARG A 192 -13.82 -10.61 48.31
N GLU A 193 -14.06 -9.46 48.94
CA GLU A 193 -14.28 -9.34 50.38
C GLU A 193 -15.70 -9.71 50.80
N LYS A 194 -16.73 -9.28 50.05
CA LYS A 194 -18.14 -9.51 50.39
C LYS A 194 -18.64 -10.91 50.05
N VAL A 195 -18.12 -11.54 49.00
CA VAL A 195 -18.59 -12.85 48.54
C VAL A 195 -17.88 -13.95 49.35
N PRO A 196 -18.59 -14.73 50.19
CA PRO A 196 -17.97 -15.67 51.12
C PRO A 196 -17.16 -16.80 50.48
N ASN A 197 -17.50 -17.18 49.25
CA ASN A 197 -16.88 -18.25 48.48
C ASN A 197 -16.05 -17.74 47.30
N SER A 198 -15.64 -16.46 47.30
CA SER A 198 -14.90 -15.82 46.22
C SER A 198 -13.56 -16.48 45.92
N ASP A 199 -12.95 -17.15 46.90
CA ASP A 199 -11.70 -17.90 46.81
C ASP A 199 -11.80 -19.18 45.97
N LYS A 200 -13.03 -19.67 45.71
CA LYS A 200 -13.27 -20.90 44.94
C LYS A 200 -13.33 -20.69 43.43
N ALA A 201 -13.32 -19.45 42.95
CA ALA A 201 -13.40 -19.13 41.54
C ALA A 201 -12.35 -18.08 41.14
N ILE A 202 -11.93 -18.12 39.89
CA ILE A 202 -11.07 -17.08 39.31
C ILE A 202 -11.91 -15.85 39.02
N ILE A 203 -11.47 -14.67 39.46
CA ILE A 203 -12.06 -13.41 39.03
C ILE A 203 -11.47 -13.00 37.68
N SER A 204 -12.33 -12.96 36.67
CA SER A 204 -12.11 -12.44 35.32
C SER A 204 -12.67 -11.02 35.21
N VAL A 205 -12.07 -10.22 34.34
CA VAL A 205 -12.53 -8.87 34.03
C VAL A 205 -12.60 -8.66 32.52
N HIS A 206 -13.61 -7.90 32.11
CA HIS A 206 -13.89 -7.58 30.71
C HIS A 206 -14.24 -6.09 30.62
N CYS A 207 -13.33 -5.28 30.07
CA CYS A 207 -13.52 -3.83 30.03
C CYS A 207 -13.74 -3.34 28.60
N HIS A 208 -14.86 -2.64 28.36
CA HIS A 208 -15.04 -1.85 27.14
C HIS A 208 -14.33 -0.50 27.22
N ASN A 209 -14.10 0.11 26.06
CA ASN A 209 -13.19 1.24 25.90
C ASN A 209 -13.87 2.57 25.56
N ASP A 210 -15.15 2.75 25.89
CA ASP A 210 -15.93 3.95 25.57
C ASP A 210 -15.28 5.27 26.06
N LEU A 211 -14.59 5.24 27.21
CA LEU A 211 -13.82 6.38 27.73
C LEU A 211 -12.30 6.28 27.52
N GLY A 212 -11.82 5.28 26.75
CA GLY A 212 -10.39 5.06 26.51
C GLY A 212 -9.61 4.48 27.71
N LEU A 213 -10.31 3.89 28.68
CA LEU A 213 -9.74 3.41 29.95
C LEU A 213 -9.71 1.88 30.10
N ALA A 214 -10.07 1.10 29.07
CA ALA A 214 -10.24 -0.35 29.19
C ALA A 214 -8.96 -1.07 29.69
N VAL A 215 -7.81 -0.72 29.11
CA VAL A 215 -6.51 -1.31 29.47
C VAL A 215 -6.11 -0.91 30.89
N ALA A 216 -6.32 0.36 31.25
CA ALA A 216 -6.01 0.86 32.59
C ALA A 216 -6.88 0.19 33.67
N ASN A 217 -8.18 0.04 33.41
CA ASN A 217 -9.13 -0.64 34.29
C ASN A 217 -8.74 -2.12 34.47
N SER A 218 -8.38 -2.81 33.39
CA SER A 218 -7.94 -4.21 33.42
C SER A 218 -6.67 -4.38 34.27
N LEU A 219 -5.66 -3.53 34.11
CA LEU A 219 -4.42 -3.57 34.91
C LEU A 219 -4.67 -3.23 36.40
N ALA A 220 -5.59 -2.29 36.68
CA ALA A 220 -6.00 -1.95 38.03
C ALA A 220 -6.73 -3.13 38.71
N ALA A 221 -7.55 -3.87 37.97
CA ALA A 221 -8.23 -5.06 38.45
C ALA A 221 -7.25 -6.20 38.81
N ILE A 222 -6.16 -6.41 38.04
CA ILE A 222 -5.09 -7.35 38.42
C ILE A 222 -4.55 -7.02 39.81
N SER A 223 -4.29 -5.72 40.04
CA SER A 223 -3.78 -5.21 41.31
C SER A 223 -4.79 -5.36 42.46
N ALA A 224 -6.08 -5.48 42.15
CA ALA A 224 -7.17 -5.74 43.10
C ALA A 224 -7.43 -7.24 43.35
N GLY A 225 -6.82 -8.14 42.56
CA GLY A 225 -6.94 -9.59 42.72
C GLY A 225 -7.56 -10.34 41.55
N ALA A 226 -7.86 -9.69 40.42
CA ALA A 226 -8.25 -10.39 39.21
C ALA A 226 -7.09 -11.24 38.66
N ARG A 227 -7.41 -12.40 38.09
CA ARG A 227 -6.41 -13.36 37.54
C ARG A 227 -6.71 -13.82 36.12
N GLN A 228 -7.77 -13.30 35.51
CA GLN A 228 -8.05 -13.43 34.09
C GLN A 228 -8.46 -12.06 33.52
N ILE A 229 -8.06 -11.78 32.28
CA ILE A 229 -8.46 -10.56 31.55
C ILE A 229 -9.00 -11.00 30.20
N GLU A 230 -10.23 -10.57 29.91
CA GLU A 230 -10.82 -10.66 28.58
C GLU A 230 -10.41 -9.44 27.75
N CYS A 231 -9.86 -9.71 26.57
CA CYS A 231 -9.31 -8.69 25.68
C CYS A 231 -9.49 -9.09 24.22
N THR A 232 -9.18 -8.18 23.31
CA THR A 232 -9.16 -8.44 21.87
C THR A 232 -7.90 -7.90 21.23
N VAL A 233 -7.46 -8.54 20.16
CA VAL A 233 -6.37 -8.05 19.31
C VAL A 233 -6.77 -6.70 18.72
N ASN A 234 -5.88 -5.72 18.78
CA ASN A 234 -6.12 -4.34 18.32
C ASN A 234 -7.19 -3.58 19.12
N GLY A 235 -7.78 -4.17 20.16
CA GLY A 235 -8.87 -3.59 20.94
C GLY A 235 -10.20 -3.49 20.19
N ILE A 236 -10.44 -4.35 19.18
CA ILE A 236 -11.72 -4.38 18.45
C ILE A 236 -12.88 -4.86 19.34
N GLY A 237 -14.10 -4.48 19.00
CA GLY A 237 -15.31 -4.91 19.70
C GLY A 237 -16.47 -3.93 19.52
N GLU A 238 -17.53 -4.10 20.31
CA GLU A 238 -18.65 -3.16 20.28
C GLU A 238 -18.21 -1.71 20.54
N ARG A 239 -18.80 -0.77 19.80
CA ARG A 239 -18.61 0.69 19.96
C ARG A 239 -17.14 1.11 19.84
N ALA A 240 -16.50 1.47 20.95
CA ALA A 240 -15.09 1.86 21.03
C ALA A 240 -14.15 0.65 21.26
N GLY A 241 -14.71 -0.55 21.37
CA GLY A 241 -13.99 -1.80 21.48
C GLY A 241 -13.69 -2.24 22.91
N ASN A 242 -12.74 -3.17 23.03
CA ASN A 242 -12.35 -3.83 24.27
C ASN A 242 -10.93 -3.43 24.70
N ALA A 243 -10.50 -3.88 25.88
CA ALA A 243 -9.11 -3.83 26.27
C ALA A 243 -8.23 -4.53 25.21
N ALA A 244 -7.18 -3.85 24.75
CA ALA A 244 -6.31 -4.38 23.71
C ALA A 244 -5.31 -5.42 24.26
N LEU A 245 -5.29 -6.61 23.67
CA LEU A 245 -4.45 -7.74 24.08
C LEU A 245 -2.97 -7.36 24.10
N GLU A 246 -2.49 -6.73 23.02
CA GLU A 246 -1.09 -6.36 22.86
C GLU A 246 -0.62 -5.35 23.93
N GLU A 247 -1.51 -4.44 24.34
CA GLU A 247 -1.20 -3.42 25.34
C GLU A 247 -1.14 -4.03 26.75
N ILE A 248 -2.08 -4.91 27.09
CA ILE A 248 -2.10 -5.63 28.38
C ILE A 248 -0.84 -6.47 28.54
N VAL A 249 -0.54 -7.30 27.54
CA VAL A 249 0.60 -8.22 27.58
C VAL A 249 1.91 -7.43 27.70
N MET A 250 2.07 -6.36 26.91
CA MET A 250 3.29 -5.57 26.96
C MET A 250 3.39 -4.70 28.20
N ALA A 251 2.29 -4.22 28.77
CA ALA A 251 2.32 -3.50 30.05
C ALA A 251 2.82 -4.41 31.19
N ILE A 252 2.28 -5.63 31.31
CA ILE A 252 2.71 -6.61 32.33
C ILE A 252 4.18 -6.99 32.11
N LYS A 253 4.60 -7.24 30.86
CA LYS A 253 5.98 -7.63 30.54
C LYS A 253 7.00 -6.50 30.76
N THR A 254 6.66 -5.28 30.38
CA THR A 254 7.57 -4.13 30.43
C THR A 254 7.70 -3.57 31.85
N ARG A 255 6.59 -3.55 32.60
CA ARG A 255 6.53 -3.04 33.97
C ARG A 255 6.50 -4.15 35.01
N ARG A 256 7.35 -5.17 34.85
CA ARG A 256 7.52 -6.27 35.83
C ARG A 256 7.87 -5.77 37.24
N ASP A 257 8.44 -4.56 37.34
CA ASP A 257 8.69 -3.87 38.61
C ASP A 257 7.39 -3.55 39.38
N GLN A 258 6.28 -3.28 38.68
CA GLN A 258 4.96 -3.02 39.26
C GLN A 258 4.06 -4.25 39.21
N PHE A 259 4.10 -4.97 38.08
CA PHE A 259 3.31 -6.16 37.83
C PHE A 259 4.20 -7.38 37.94
N ASN A 260 4.40 -7.89 39.16
CA ASN A 260 5.15 -9.13 39.39
C ASN A 260 4.31 -10.38 39.03
N TYR A 261 3.84 -10.40 37.77
CA TYR A 261 3.03 -11.43 37.17
C TYR A 261 3.60 -11.85 35.82
N MET A 262 3.18 -13.00 35.31
CA MET A 262 3.55 -13.49 33.98
C MET A 262 2.33 -13.84 33.14
N THR A 263 2.45 -13.70 31.82
CA THR A 263 1.52 -14.24 30.82
C THR A 263 2.21 -15.35 30.04
N GLN A 264 1.46 -16.29 29.45
CA GLN A 264 2.02 -17.30 28.54
C GLN A 264 2.19 -16.80 27.11
N VAL A 265 1.57 -15.67 26.79
CA VAL A 265 1.63 -15.06 25.48
C VAL A 265 3.07 -14.74 25.09
N ASP A 266 3.55 -15.30 23.96
CA ASP A 266 4.80 -14.88 23.32
C ASP A 266 4.57 -13.59 22.54
N PRO A 267 5.11 -12.45 23.01
CA PRO A 267 4.84 -11.17 22.38
C PRO A 267 5.41 -11.06 20.96
N LYS A 268 6.34 -11.93 20.54
CA LYS A 268 6.87 -11.93 19.17
C LYS A 268 5.80 -12.23 18.11
N HIS A 269 4.66 -12.78 18.49
CA HIS A 269 3.55 -13.03 17.59
C HIS A 269 2.60 -11.82 17.43
N ILE A 270 2.69 -10.81 18.31
CA ILE A 270 1.77 -9.67 18.38
C ILE A 270 1.62 -8.98 17.02
N ALA A 271 2.72 -8.57 16.39
CA ALA A 271 2.66 -7.83 15.14
C ALA A 271 2.00 -8.62 13.99
N ALA A 272 2.26 -9.93 13.93
CA ALA A 272 1.68 -10.82 12.91
C ALA A 272 0.17 -11.03 13.14
N VAL A 273 -0.23 -11.32 14.36
CA VAL A 273 -1.65 -11.52 14.74
C VAL A 273 -2.45 -10.22 14.56
N SER A 274 -1.89 -9.08 14.95
CA SER A 274 -2.48 -7.75 14.74
C SER A 274 -2.79 -7.47 13.27
N LYS A 275 -1.83 -7.76 12.36
CA LYS A 275 -2.01 -7.62 10.91
C LYS A 275 -3.07 -8.59 10.37
N LEU A 276 -3.08 -9.83 10.86
CA LEU A 276 -4.05 -10.84 10.44
C LEU A 276 -5.49 -10.41 10.79
N VAL A 277 -5.70 -9.94 12.02
CA VAL A 277 -7.02 -9.43 12.47
C VAL A 277 -7.41 -8.16 11.70
N SER A 278 -6.47 -7.25 11.44
CA SER A 278 -6.72 -6.06 10.63
C SER A 278 -7.15 -6.41 9.20
N ALA A 279 -6.51 -7.40 8.58
CA ALA A 279 -6.87 -7.88 7.24
C ALA A 279 -8.25 -8.55 7.21
N ALA A 280 -8.56 -9.40 8.19
CA ALA A 280 -9.84 -10.11 8.26
C ALA A 280 -11.04 -9.19 8.54
N THR A 281 -10.86 -8.18 9.39
CA THR A 281 -11.93 -7.25 9.78
C THR A 281 -12.08 -6.05 8.84
N GLY A 282 -11.06 -5.79 8.01
CA GLY A 282 -10.98 -4.57 7.20
C GLY A 282 -10.71 -3.30 8.02
N PHE A 283 -10.52 -3.39 9.34
CA PHE A 283 -10.21 -2.24 10.19
C PHE A 283 -8.71 -1.93 10.14
N PRO A 284 -8.30 -0.76 9.61
CA PRO A 284 -6.90 -0.41 9.54
C PRO A 284 -6.32 -0.12 10.93
N ILE A 285 -5.10 -0.60 11.18
CA ILE A 285 -4.36 -0.28 12.41
C ILE A 285 -4.04 1.23 12.40
N GLN A 286 -4.48 1.94 13.44
CA GLN A 286 -4.14 3.35 13.60
C GLN A 286 -2.62 3.51 13.67
N LYS A 287 -2.04 4.48 12.94
CA LYS A 287 -0.59 4.64 12.88
C LYS A 287 0.05 4.82 14.26
N ASN A 288 -0.64 5.49 15.17
CA ASN A 288 -0.22 5.76 16.55
C ASN A 288 -0.83 4.79 17.57
N LYS A 289 -1.39 3.65 17.16
CA LYS A 289 -1.84 2.60 18.09
C LYS A 289 -0.65 2.13 18.93
N ALA A 290 -0.83 2.02 20.24
CA ALA A 290 0.24 1.53 21.10
C ALA A 290 0.64 0.10 20.71
N ILE A 291 1.93 -0.21 20.82
CA ILE A 291 2.57 -1.49 20.52
C ILE A 291 2.60 -1.86 19.03
N VAL A 292 1.48 -1.77 18.30
CA VAL A 292 1.33 -2.30 16.93
C VAL A 292 1.20 -1.24 15.84
N GLY A 293 1.07 0.03 16.21
CA GLY A 293 0.99 1.13 15.25
C GLY A 293 2.29 1.32 14.48
N ALA A 294 2.21 1.68 13.20
CA ALA A 294 3.37 1.94 12.35
C ALA A 294 4.32 3.02 12.91
N ASN A 295 3.83 3.92 13.75
CA ASN A 295 4.60 4.96 14.41
C ASN A 295 5.00 4.60 15.85
N ALA A 296 4.65 3.42 16.37
CA ALA A 296 4.90 3.05 17.78
C ALA A 296 6.40 3.01 18.14
N PHE A 297 7.26 2.74 17.14
CA PHE A 297 8.73 2.70 17.27
C PHE A 297 9.42 3.70 16.34
N ALA A 298 8.69 4.68 15.79
CA ALA A 298 9.24 5.64 14.83
C ALA A 298 9.67 6.94 15.53
N HIS A 299 10.88 7.43 15.21
CA HIS A 299 11.45 8.66 15.77
C HIS A 299 11.80 9.67 14.68
N GLU A 300 11.05 10.77 14.60
CA GLU A 300 11.27 11.81 13.57
C GLU A 300 12.18 12.96 14.05
N SER A 301 12.13 13.30 15.34
CA SER A 301 12.88 14.43 15.91
C SER A 301 14.39 14.21 15.84
N GLY A 302 15.14 15.18 15.32
CA GLY A 302 16.60 15.09 15.20
C GLY A 302 17.33 14.86 16.55
N ILE A 303 16.77 15.35 17.66
CA ILE A 303 17.31 15.09 19.01
C ILE A 303 17.07 13.63 19.43
N HIS A 304 15.90 13.09 19.09
CA HIS A 304 15.57 11.69 19.40
C HIS A 304 16.42 10.74 18.54
N GLN A 305 16.61 11.05 17.25
CA GLN A 305 17.47 10.28 16.36
C GLN A 305 18.93 10.26 16.84
N ASP A 306 19.49 11.39 17.25
CA ASP A 306 20.83 11.46 17.84
C ASP A 306 20.95 10.67 19.15
N GLY A 307 19.94 10.73 20.02
CA GLY A 307 19.87 9.94 21.26
C GLY A 307 19.83 8.43 20.98
N MET A 308 18.98 8.01 20.04
CA MET A 308 18.82 6.62 19.60
C MET A 308 20.09 6.03 18.97
N LEU A 309 20.83 6.83 18.20
CA LEU A 309 22.11 6.43 17.61
C LEU A 309 23.20 6.19 18.68
N LYS A 310 23.12 6.89 19.82
CA LYS A 310 24.05 6.71 20.95
C LYS A 310 23.67 5.55 21.84
N ALA A 311 22.38 5.44 22.19
CA ALA A 311 21.81 4.35 22.96
C ALA A 311 20.30 4.28 22.73
N ARG A 312 19.82 3.14 22.20
CA ARG A 312 18.39 2.97 21.85
C ARG A 312 17.48 3.06 23.08
N GLU A 313 17.96 2.68 24.27
CA GLU A 313 17.17 2.71 25.50
C GLU A 313 16.81 4.13 25.97
N THR A 314 17.38 5.18 25.34
CA THR A 314 17.08 6.58 25.69
C THR A 314 15.62 6.96 25.43
N TYR A 315 14.99 6.37 24.40
CA TYR A 315 13.60 6.63 24.04
C TYR A 315 12.76 5.37 23.82
N GLU A 316 13.38 4.18 23.74
CA GLU A 316 12.67 2.91 23.55
C GLU A 316 12.66 2.07 24.83
N ILE A 317 11.50 2.05 25.50
CA ILE A 317 11.24 1.12 26.62
C ILE A 317 10.88 -0.31 26.16
N ILE A 318 10.55 -0.45 24.87
CA ILE A 318 10.16 -1.70 24.20
C ILE A 318 10.86 -1.70 22.84
N SER A 319 11.52 -2.80 22.48
CA SER A 319 12.11 -2.93 21.15
C SER A 319 11.08 -3.48 20.13
N PRO A 320 11.12 -3.08 18.85
CA PRO A 320 10.21 -3.60 17.83
C PRO A 320 10.29 -5.13 17.68
N GLU A 321 11.49 -5.69 17.77
CA GLU A 321 11.74 -7.14 17.64
C GLU A 321 11.10 -7.91 18.80
N SER A 322 10.97 -7.27 19.97
CA SER A 322 10.35 -7.88 21.14
C SER A 322 8.85 -8.13 20.97
N VAL A 323 8.21 -7.49 19.98
CA VAL A 323 6.78 -7.61 19.66
C VAL A 323 6.53 -8.17 18.24
N GLY A 324 7.58 -8.61 17.55
CA GLY A 324 7.48 -9.26 16.24
C GLY A 324 7.58 -8.36 15.02
N PHE A 325 7.98 -7.10 15.18
CA PHE A 325 8.41 -6.30 14.04
C PHE A 325 9.84 -6.68 13.62
N GLY A 326 10.21 -6.40 12.37
CA GLY A 326 11.61 -6.43 11.95
C GLY A 326 12.43 -5.33 12.63
N GLU A 327 13.71 -5.18 12.26
CA GLU A 327 14.53 -4.06 12.76
C GLU A 327 13.79 -2.71 12.58
N SER A 328 13.84 -1.85 13.60
CA SER A 328 13.22 -0.51 13.55
C SER A 328 13.66 0.22 12.28
N GLU A 329 12.74 0.51 11.36
CA GLU A 329 13.05 1.40 10.26
C GLU A 329 13.17 2.83 10.80
N LEU A 330 14.34 3.42 10.63
CA LEU A 330 14.54 4.83 10.92
C LEU A 330 13.67 5.65 9.96
N VAL A 331 12.51 6.10 10.42
CA VAL A 331 11.58 6.89 9.61
C VAL A 331 12.21 8.25 9.34
N LEU A 332 12.47 8.51 8.07
CA LEU A 332 13.05 9.77 7.62
C LEU A 332 11.93 10.76 7.25
N GLY A 333 12.01 11.95 7.83
CA GLY A 333 11.04 13.02 7.64
C GLY A 333 11.70 14.39 7.69
N LYS A 334 10.90 15.47 7.71
CA LYS A 334 11.41 16.84 7.65
C LYS A 334 12.35 17.19 8.80
N HIS A 335 12.25 16.50 9.94
CA HIS A 335 13.10 16.74 11.10
C HIS A 335 14.39 15.92 11.12
N SER A 336 14.57 15.00 10.18
CA SER A 336 15.75 14.14 10.14
C SER A 336 17.03 14.90 9.75
N GLY A 337 18.13 14.56 10.42
CA GLY A 337 19.44 15.21 10.29
C GLY A 337 20.36 14.54 9.26
N ARG A 338 21.54 15.14 9.03
CA ARG A 338 22.55 14.62 8.08
C ARG A 338 23.01 13.20 8.45
N ALA A 339 23.18 12.91 9.75
CA ALA A 339 23.60 11.60 10.23
C ALA A 339 22.57 10.50 9.90
N ALA A 340 21.28 10.79 10.13
CA ALA A 340 20.17 9.88 9.83
C ALA A 340 20.08 9.55 8.33
N LEU A 341 20.24 10.54 7.44
CA LEU A 341 20.25 10.30 6.00
C LEU A 341 21.49 9.50 5.56
N ARG A 342 22.67 9.73 6.15
CA ARG A 342 23.87 8.92 5.84
C ARG A 342 23.72 7.46 6.21
N ASP A 343 23.19 7.22 7.40
CA ASP A 343 23.00 5.86 7.90
C ASP A 343 22.03 5.09 6.99
N LYS A 344 20.95 5.75 6.57
CA LYS A 344 20.01 5.16 5.61
C LYS A 344 20.58 4.95 4.21
N LEU A 345 21.37 5.89 3.68
CA LEU A 345 22.06 5.70 2.39
C LEU A 345 23.02 4.49 2.47
N LYS A 346 23.71 4.35 3.60
CA LYS A 346 24.61 3.22 3.84
C LYS A 346 23.85 1.89 3.96
N SER A 347 22.70 1.85 4.64
CA SER A 347 21.86 0.65 4.71
C SER A 347 21.29 0.24 3.35
N LEU A 348 21.11 1.21 2.44
CA LEU A 348 20.70 0.98 1.05
C LEU A 348 21.87 0.62 0.12
N GLY A 349 23.11 0.54 0.63
CA GLY A 349 24.30 0.23 -0.16
C GLY A 349 24.76 1.38 -1.08
N ILE A 350 24.37 2.62 -0.77
CA ILE A 350 24.64 3.82 -1.58
C ILE A 350 25.75 4.64 -0.91
N GLU A 351 26.88 4.77 -1.58
CA GLU A 351 27.95 5.70 -1.18
C GLU A 351 27.95 6.95 -2.06
N LEU A 352 27.91 8.12 -1.42
CA LEU A 352 27.97 9.42 -2.09
C LEU A 352 29.19 10.21 -1.60
N ASN A 353 29.83 10.94 -2.51
CA ASN A 353 30.80 11.97 -2.13
C ASN A 353 30.10 13.16 -1.43
N GLU A 354 30.87 14.00 -0.73
CA GLU A 354 30.32 15.11 0.07
C GLU A 354 29.47 16.12 -0.73
N THR A 355 29.84 16.36 -1.97
CA THR A 355 29.13 17.29 -2.87
C THR A 355 27.76 16.73 -3.24
N HIS A 356 27.69 15.47 -3.65
CA HIS A 356 26.45 14.77 -3.97
C HIS A 356 25.59 14.56 -2.73
N PHE A 357 26.18 14.18 -1.60
CA PHE A 357 25.46 14.04 -0.35
C PHE A 357 24.81 15.36 0.08
N SER A 358 25.51 16.50 -0.06
CA SER A 358 24.96 17.81 0.27
C SER A 358 23.78 18.19 -0.64
N ARG A 359 23.84 17.84 -1.94
CA ARG A 359 22.73 18.01 -2.87
C ARG A 359 21.52 17.18 -2.47
N VAL A 360 21.73 15.86 -2.28
CA VAL A 360 20.69 14.91 -1.88
C VAL A 360 20.07 15.30 -0.55
N PHE A 361 20.87 15.75 0.42
CA PHE A 361 20.36 16.24 1.71
C PHE A 361 19.47 17.48 1.57
N ASN A 362 19.83 18.44 0.72
CA ASN A 362 18.98 19.62 0.47
C ASN A 362 17.68 19.27 -0.26
N CYS A 363 17.70 18.30 -1.16
CA CYS A 363 16.49 17.79 -1.81
C CYS A 363 15.63 16.98 -0.82
N PHE A 364 16.25 16.14 0.01
CA PHE A 364 15.63 15.40 1.10
C PHE A 364 14.90 16.33 2.09
N LYS A 365 15.50 17.46 2.50
CA LYS A 365 14.85 18.44 3.39
C LYS A 365 13.61 19.06 2.76
N ARG A 366 13.71 19.45 1.48
CA ARG A 366 12.58 20.01 0.72
C ARG A 366 11.47 18.97 0.50
N LEU A 367 11.84 17.72 0.23
CA LEU A 367 10.89 16.62 0.13
C LEU A 367 10.20 16.36 1.46
N GLY A 368 10.92 16.51 2.58
CA GLY A 368 10.34 16.40 3.92
C GLY A 368 9.33 17.50 4.22
N ASP A 369 9.53 18.71 3.69
CA ASP A 369 8.56 19.81 3.82
C ASP A 369 7.26 19.51 3.05
N ALA A 370 7.33 18.79 1.93
CA ALA A 370 6.18 18.43 1.09
C ALA A 370 5.53 17.09 1.47
N LYS A 371 6.31 16.16 2.04
CA LYS A 371 5.90 14.77 2.31
C LYS A 371 6.14 14.42 3.78
N LYS A 372 5.10 13.89 4.44
CA LYS A 372 5.14 13.56 5.88
C LYS A 372 6.15 12.45 6.22
N GLN A 373 6.42 11.52 5.30
CA GLN A 373 7.41 10.45 5.44
C GLN A 373 8.10 10.22 4.11
N ILE A 374 9.42 10.08 4.14
CA ILE A 374 10.28 9.83 2.99
C ILE A 374 10.70 8.36 3.07
N GLY A 375 10.22 7.55 2.13
CA GLY A 375 10.50 6.12 2.05
C GLY A 375 11.78 5.82 1.26
N ASP A 376 12.19 4.56 1.26
CA ASP A 376 13.42 4.10 0.61
C ASP A 376 13.41 4.37 -0.90
N GLU A 377 12.26 4.19 -1.54
CA GLU A 377 12.07 4.54 -2.95
C GLU A 377 12.28 6.03 -3.24
N ASP A 378 11.88 6.91 -2.32
CA ASP A 378 12.10 8.35 -2.45
C ASP A 378 13.59 8.69 -2.28
N ILE A 379 14.29 8.01 -1.35
CA ILE A 379 15.73 8.21 -1.12
C ILE A 379 16.52 7.69 -2.31
N ILE A 380 16.17 6.52 -2.83
CA ILE A 380 16.72 5.97 -4.06
C ILE A 380 16.40 6.89 -5.23
N ALA A 381 15.20 7.48 -5.29
CA ALA A 381 14.82 8.46 -6.31
C ALA A 381 15.68 9.73 -6.23
N LEU A 382 15.86 10.31 -5.04
CA LEU A 382 16.70 11.47 -4.77
C LEU A 382 18.18 11.23 -5.13
N VAL A 383 18.63 9.98 -5.02
CA VAL A 383 19.97 9.54 -5.41
C VAL A 383 20.05 9.27 -6.92
N SER A 384 18.97 8.77 -7.53
CA SER A 384 18.93 8.43 -8.94
C SER A 384 18.71 9.66 -9.80
N ASP A 385 19.54 9.85 -10.82
CA ASP A 385 19.39 10.95 -11.79
C ASP A 385 18.11 10.87 -12.66
N LYS A 386 17.25 9.86 -12.41
CA LYS A 386 15.96 9.63 -13.07
C LYS A 386 14.88 10.64 -12.68
N GLU A 387 15.10 11.45 -11.65
CA GLU A 387 14.16 12.46 -11.18
C GLU A 387 13.73 13.44 -12.29
N SER A 388 14.54 13.70 -13.32
CA SER A 388 14.21 14.74 -14.32
C SER A 388 12.91 14.52 -15.13
N GLN A 389 12.33 13.31 -15.19
CA GLN A 389 11.11 13.04 -16.00
C GLN A 389 9.81 12.88 -15.18
N ILE A 390 9.86 12.26 -14.00
CA ILE A 390 8.67 12.05 -13.14
C ILE A 390 8.34 13.35 -12.39
N ILE A 391 9.36 14.06 -11.92
CA ILE A 391 9.22 15.40 -11.31
C ILE A 391 8.59 16.40 -12.29
N ALA A 392 8.85 16.31 -13.59
CA ALA A 392 8.37 17.27 -14.57
C ALA A 392 6.83 17.25 -14.79
N LEU A 393 6.11 16.22 -14.35
CA LEU A 393 4.63 16.18 -14.43
C LEU A 393 3.96 16.40 -13.06
N SER A 394 4.60 16.04 -11.95
CA SER A 394 4.06 16.24 -10.59
C SER A 394 4.51 17.54 -9.92
N GLU A 395 5.69 18.09 -10.28
CA GLU A 395 6.21 19.36 -9.76
C GLU A 395 6.09 20.52 -10.75
N ALA A 396 5.77 20.26 -12.03
CA ALA A 396 5.58 21.36 -12.95
C ALA A 396 4.37 22.16 -12.50
N LYS A 397 4.62 23.40 -12.05
CA LYS A 397 3.63 24.46 -11.88
C LYS A 397 3.02 24.82 -13.23
N LEU A 398 2.41 23.86 -13.91
CA LEU A 398 1.71 24.07 -15.16
C LEU A 398 0.48 24.88 -14.83
N GLN A 399 0.47 26.12 -15.34
CA GLN A 399 -0.61 27.04 -15.04
C GLN A 399 -1.90 26.55 -15.69
N VAL A 400 -1.80 26.11 -16.94
CA VAL A 400 -2.96 25.71 -17.73
C VAL A 400 -2.68 24.52 -18.65
N ILE A 401 -3.74 23.78 -18.96
CA ILE A 401 -3.84 22.79 -20.02
C ILE A 401 -4.97 23.23 -20.96
N TRP A 402 -4.85 22.95 -22.25
CA TRP A 402 -5.96 23.20 -23.17
C TRP A 402 -6.85 21.97 -23.27
N LEU A 403 -8.15 22.12 -23.05
CA LEU A 403 -9.15 21.06 -23.06
C LEU A 403 -10.41 21.58 -23.77
N ASN A 404 -10.80 20.94 -24.88
CA ASN A 404 -12.05 21.18 -25.62
C ASN A 404 -12.36 22.65 -25.92
N GLY A 405 -11.35 23.42 -26.35
CA GLY A 405 -11.54 24.84 -26.73
C GLY A 405 -11.09 25.82 -25.65
N GLU A 406 -10.93 25.39 -24.41
CA GLU A 406 -10.63 26.27 -23.27
C GLU A 406 -9.27 25.98 -22.66
N PHE A 407 -8.63 27.02 -22.11
CA PHE A 407 -7.47 26.86 -21.23
C PHE A 407 -7.97 26.74 -19.80
N VAL A 408 -7.85 25.57 -19.21
CA VAL A 408 -8.28 25.28 -17.84
C VAL A 408 -7.04 25.12 -16.95
N PRO A 409 -7.13 25.43 -15.64
CA PRO A 409 -6.07 25.10 -14.70
C PRO A 409 -5.71 23.62 -14.78
N TRP A 410 -4.41 23.29 -14.66
CA TRP A 410 -3.91 21.92 -14.82
C TRP A 410 -4.67 20.90 -13.94
N ASP A 411 -4.91 21.25 -12.68
CA ASP A 411 -5.59 20.39 -11.69
C ASP A 411 -7.11 20.29 -11.88
N GLU A 412 -7.68 21.12 -12.76
CA GLU A 412 -9.13 21.15 -13.06
C GLU A 412 -9.49 20.35 -14.32
N ALA A 413 -8.50 19.92 -15.12
CA ALA A 413 -8.76 19.08 -16.28
C ALA A 413 -9.22 17.68 -15.86
N ARG A 414 -10.50 17.39 -16.09
CA ARG A 414 -11.16 16.14 -15.68
C ARG A 414 -11.76 15.39 -16.86
N THR A 415 -11.79 14.07 -16.76
CA THR A 415 -12.57 13.18 -17.64
C THR A 415 -13.32 12.16 -16.80
N HIS A 416 -14.49 11.72 -17.26
CA HIS A 416 -15.26 10.72 -16.54
C HIS A 416 -14.65 9.33 -16.73
N VAL A 417 -14.67 8.50 -15.68
CA VAL A 417 -14.07 7.16 -15.68
C VAL A 417 -14.67 6.21 -16.72
N LEU A 418 -15.86 6.53 -17.23
CA LEU A 418 -16.57 5.78 -18.27
C LEU A 418 -16.24 6.27 -19.70
N THR A 419 -15.18 7.05 -19.88
CA THR A 419 -14.79 7.49 -21.22
C THR A 419 -14.39 6.29 -22.09
N HIS A 420 -14.96 6.22 -23.28
CA HIS A 420 -14.70 5.16 -24.25
C HIS A 420 -13.20 5.07 -24.58
N GLY A 421 -12.49 6.20 -24.57
CA GLY A 421 -11.03 6.26 -24.73
C GLY A 421 -10.25 5.39 -23.75
N LEU A 422 -10.72 5.27 -22.50
CA LEU A 422 -10.10 4.47 -21.44
C LEU A 422 -10.40 2.97 -21.62
N HIS A 423 -11.65 2.63 -21.89
CA HIS A 423 -12.11 1.23 -21.91
C HIS A 423 -11.81 0.50 -23.22
N TYR A 424 -11.84 1.22 -24.34
CA TYR A 424 -11.72 0.62 -25.68
C TYR A 424 -10.58 1.21 -26.51
N ALA A 425 -9.66 1.94 -25.87
CA ALA A 425 -8.47 2.52 -26.49
C ALA A 425 -8.75 3.40 -27.73
N SER A 426 -9.94 4.02 -27.81
CA SER A 426 -10.35 4.92 -28.89
C SER A 426 -9.72 6.30 -28.74
N SER A 427 -8.38 6.35 -28.74
CA SER A 427 -7.61 7.58 -28.57
C SER A 427 -6.36 7.60 -29.44
N VAL A 428 -6.07 8.78 -29.97
CA VAL A 428 -4.86 9.09 -30.73
C VAL A 428 -4.13 10.23 -30.07
N PHE A 429 -2.81 10.27 -30.21
CA PHE A 429 -2.01 11.31 -29.59
C PHE A 429 -0.80 11.65 -30.43
N GLU A 430 -0.19 12.79 -30.12
CA GLU A 430 1.07 13.21 -30.68
C GLU A 430 2.16 13.37 -29.64
N GLY A 431 3.39 13.39 -30.12
CA GLY A 431 4.57 13.66 -29.31
C GLY A 431 5.43 14.69 -30.01
N GLU A 432 5.42 15.90 -29.50
CA GLU A 432 6.05 17.06 -30.13
C GLU A 432 7.13 17.63 -29.20
N ARG A 433 8.11 18.32 -29.79
CA ARG A 433 9.16 19.02 -29.05
C ARG A 433 9.20 20.49 -29.41
N ALA A 434 9.19 21.33 -28.38
CA ALA A 434 9.61 22.72 -28.49
C ALA A 434 11.09 22.85 -28.16
N TYR A 435 11.78 23.63 -28.99
CA TYR A 435 13.14 24.10 -28.79
C TYR A 435 13.10 25.61 -28.85
N GLU A 436 13.56 26.27 -27.79
CA GLU A 436 13.61 27.74 -27.72
C GLU A 436 12.26 28.43 -28.03
N GLY A 437 11.16 27.80 -27.61
CA GLY A 437 9.78 28.28 -27.82
C GLY A 437 9.16 27.89 -29.17
N ASN A 438 9.91 27.24 -30.06
CA ASN A 438 9.44 26.81 -31.37
C ASN A 438 9.20 25.31 -31.42
N VAL A 439 7.99 24.89 -31.79
CA VAL A 439 7.67 23.46 -31.96
C VAL A 439 8.15 22.96 -33.30
N PHE A 440 9.02 21.96 -33.29
CA PHE A 440 9.57 21.37 -34.51
C PHE A 440 8.48 20.63 -35.29
N LYS A 441 8.24 21.04 -36.54
CA LYS A 441 7.26 20.41 -37.46
C LYS A 441 5.83 20.28 -36.89
N LEU A 442 5.41 21.30 -36.15
CA LEU A 442 4.09 21.36 -35.51
C LEU A 442 2.92 21.04 -36.45
N THR A 443 2.94 21.59 -37.67
CA THR A 443 1.89 21.34 -38.67
C THR A 443 1.84 19.88 -39.10
N GLU A 444 2.99 19.25 -39.30
CA GLU A 444 3.07 17.84 -39.68
C GLU A 444 2.61 16.92 -38.56
N HIS A 445 2.93 17.24 -37.30
CA HIS A 445 2.40 16.52 -36.13
C HIS A 445 0.87 16.60 -36.08
N ASN A 446 0.29 17.80 -36.15
CA ASN A 446 -1.17 17.95 -36.13
C ASN A 446 -1.87 17.34 -37.36
N LYS A 447 -1.24 17.31 -38.53
CA LYS A 447 -1.75 16.56 -39.70
C LYS A 447 -1.78 15.05 -39.43
N ARG A 448 -0.74 14.49 -38.83
CA ARG A 448 -0.68 13.07 -38.48
C ARG A 448 -1.64 12.70 -37.35
N LEU A 449 -1.91 13.61 -36.41
CA LEU A 449 -2.95 13.46 -35.40
C LEU A 449 -4.33 13.25 -36.06
N HIS A 450 -4.66 14.09 -37.05
CA HIS A 450 -5.89 13.96 -37.83
C HIS A 450 -5.93 12.67 -38.65
N GLU A 451 -4.84 12.31 -39.32
CA GLU A 451 -4.75 11.05 -40.08
C GLU A 451 -4.95 9.84 -39.17
N SER A 452 -4.35 9.85 -37.97
CA SER A 452 -4.54 8.80 -36.97
C SER A 452 -5.99 8.71 -36.51
N ALA A 453 -6.64 9.85 -36.24
CA ALA A 453 -8.06 9.88 -35.86
C ALA A 453 -8.96 9.31 -36.97
N ASN A 454 -8.69 9.69 -38.23
CA ASN A 454 -9.42 9.18 -39.39
C ASN A 454 -9.25 7.66 -39.55
N ILE A 455 -8.05 7.13 -39.34
CA ILE A 455 -7.80 5.67 -39.34
C ILE A 455 -8.61 4.98 -38.25
N LEU A 456 -8.78 5.61 -37.09
CA LEU A 456 -9.59 5.10 -35.98
C LEU A 456 -11.10 5.38 -36.14
N GLY A 457 -11.51 6.01 -37.24
CA GLY A 457 -12.93 6.21 -37.58
C GLY A 457 -13.60 7.40 -36.89
N PHE A 458 -12.84 8.39 -36.39
CA PHE A 458 -13.41 9.62 -35.84
C PHE A 458 -12.73 10.88 -36.36
N LYS A 459 -13.46 12.01 -36.33
CA LYS A 459 -12.99 13.30 -36.82
C LYS A 459 -12.69 14.23 -35.64
N ILE A 460 -11.50 14.83 -35.63
CA ILE A 460 -11.14 15.86 -34.67
C ILE A 460 -11.95 17.14 -35.01
N PRO A 461 -12.62 17.77 -34.02
CA PRO A 461 -13.51 18.92 -34.27
C PRO A 461 -12.77 20.25 -34.49
N TYR A 462 -11.44 20.27 -34.37
CA TYR A 462 -10.59 21.44 -34.56
C TYR A 462 -9.66 21.24 -35.76
N SER A 463 -9.49 22.27 -36.58
CA SER A 463 -8.54 22.25 -37.69
C SER A 463 -7.09 22.19 -37.25
N VAL A 464 -6.21 21.72 -38.14
CA VAL A 464 -4.75 21.75 -37.93
C VAL A 464 -4.25 23.17 -37.59
N SER A 465 -4.79 24.20 -38.23
CA SER A 465 -4.43 25.60 -37.94
C SER A 465 -4.81 26.04 -36.53
N GLU A 466 -5.98 25.63 -36.04
CA GLU A 466 -6.43 25.94 -34.68
C GLU A 466 -5.56 25.23 -33.64
N LEU A 467 -5.30 23.93 -33.80
CA LEU A 467 -4.43 23.18 -32.90
C LEU A 467 -3.00 23.74 -32.88
N ASN A 468 -2.48 24.16 -34.04
CA ASN A 468 -1.18 24.85 -34.13
C ASN A 468 -1.17 26.18 -33.36
N ALA A 469 -2.24 26.98 -33.47
CA ALA A 469 -2.34 28.27 -32.78
C ALA A 469 -2.42 28.06 -31.26
N VAL A 470 -3.28 27.15 -30.82
CA VAL A 470 -3.46 26.78 -29.41
C VAL A 470 -2.16 26.24 -28.81
N THR A 471 -1.44 25.37 -29.51
CA THR A 471 -0.18 24.81 -29.00
C THR A 471 0.87 25.90 -28.73
N ARG A 472 0.99 26.88 -29.64
CA ARG A 472 1.92 28.01 -29.44
C ARG A 472 1.48 28.89 -28.28
N GLU A 473 0.18 29.13 -28.15
CA GLU A 473 -0.37 29.91 -27.04
C GLU A 473 -0.19 29.19 -25.70
N LEU A 474 -0.37 27.88 -25.66
CA LEU A 474 -0.13 27.05 -24.47
C LEU A 474 1.30 27.17 -23.98
N LEU A 475 2.29 27.11 -24.87
CA LEU A 475 3.70 27.30 -24.52
C LEU A 475 3.96 28.69 -23.94
N LYS A 476 3.34 29.74 -24.49
CA LYS A 476 3.47 31.10 -23.95
C LYS A 476 2.88 31.22 -22.56
N ARG A 477 1.66 30.71 -22.34
CA ARG A 477 0.97 30.76 -21.04
C ARG A 477 1.72 30.02 -19.95
N ASN A 478 2.25 28.85 -20.28
CA ASN A 478 3.07 28.06 -19.35
C ASN A 478 4.54 28.51 -19.30
N GLN A 479 4.93 29.56 -20.05
CA GLN A 479 6.29 30.13 -20.09
C GLN A 479 7.37 29.09 -20.48
N LEU A 480 7.01 28.17 -21.37
CA LEU A 480 7.85 27.05 -21.77
C LEU A 480 8.67 27.36 -23.02
N LYS A 481 9.99 27.19 -22.92
CA LYS A 481 10.92 27.29 -24.06
C LYS A 481 11.31 25.91 -24.61
N ASN A 482 11.80 25.03 -23.75
CA ASN A 482 12.19 23.68 -24.12
C ASN A 482 11.20 22.70 -23.49
N ALA A 483 10.30 22.15 -24.30
CA ALA A 483 9.15 21.41 -23.79
C ALA A 483 8.83 20.17 -24.62
N TYR A 484 8.13 19.25 -23.98
CA TYR A 484 7.40 18.18 -24.62
C TYR A 484 5.93 18.56 -24.65
N ILE A 485 5.29 18.39 -25.81
CA ILE A 485 3.87 18.68 -26.00
C ILE A 485 3.16 17.40 -26.40
N ARG A 486 1.98 17.20 -25.81
CA ARG A 486 1.12 16.02 -25.96
C ARG A 486 -0.29 16.45 -26.34
N PRO A 487 -0.57 16.64 -27.64
CA PRO A 487 -1.93 16.61 -28.14
C PRO A 487 -2.51 15.21 -28.00
N VAL A 488 -3.77 15.10 -27.56
CA VAL A 488 -4.52 13.84 -27.47
C VAL A 488 -5.97 14.08 -27.85
N ALA A 489 -6.55 13.18 -28.64
CA ALA A 489 -7.96 13.18 -29.02
C ALA A 489 -8.58 11.80 -28.78
N TRP A 490 -9.79 11.75 -28.22
CA TRP A 490 -10.44 10.49 -27.84
C TRP A 490 -11.97 10.56 -27.89
N CYS A 491 -12.63 9.41 -27.98
CA CYS A 491 -14.10 9.31 -27.89
C CYS A 491 -14.58 9.44 -26.42
N GLY A 492 -15.64 10.22 -26.23
CA GLY A 492 -16.25 10.62 -24.95
C GLY A 492 -16.97 9.50 -24.18
N THR A 493 -17.96 9.87 -23.40
CA THR A 493 -18.56 9.02 -22.34
C THR A 493 -20.01 8.62 -22.62
N GLU A 494 -20.53 8.99 -23.79
CA GLU A 494 -21.96 8.84 -24.14
C GLU A 494 -22.40 7.38 -24.25
N THR A 495 -21.47 6.46 -24.51
CA THR A 495 -21.77 5.02 -24.56
C THR A 495 -20.58 4.19 -24.08
N LEU A 496 -20.90 3.06 -23.46
CA LEU A 496 -19.96 1.98 -23.15
C LEU A 496 -20.09 0.82 -24.14
N SER A 497 -20.80 1.00 -25.26
CA SER A 497 -20.77 0.08 -26.38
C SER A 497 -19.38 0.08 -27.02
N VAL A 498 -19.01 -1.03 -27.65
CA VAL A 498 -17.78 -1.14 -28.48
C VAL A 498 -17.82 -0.15 -29.65
N ALA A 499 -19.01 0.21 -30.15
CA ALA A 499 -19.16 1.18 -31.22
C ALA A 499 -19.19 2.61 -30.66
N SER A 500 -18.25 3.46 -31.09
CA SER A 500 -18.08 4.84 -30.61
C SER A 500 -18.76 5.92 -31.46
N GLN A 501 -19.61 5.55 -32.43
CA GLN A 501 -20.16 6.49 -33.42
C GLN A 501 -20.98 7.63 -32.81
N THR A 502 -21.60 7.39 -31.66
CA THR A 502 -22.41 8.37 -30.94
C THR A 502 -21.61 9.18 -29.92
N CYS A 503 -20.33 8.85 -29.70
CA CYS A 503 -19.49 9.57 -28.76
C CYS A 503 -19.05 10.90 -29.34
N SER A 504 -19.05 11.94 -28.50
CA SER A 504 -18.35 13.18 -28.83
C SER A 504 -16.84 12.94 -28.87
N VAL A 505 -16.13 13.73 -29.69
CA VAL A 505 -14.66 13.68 -29.74
C VAL A 505 -14.11 14.76 -28.83
N GLN A 506 -13.38 14.33 -27.82
CA GLN A 506 -12.71 15.15 -26.82
C GLN A 506 -11.26 15.39 -27.28
N VAL A 507 -10.70 16.57 -27.00
CA VAL A 507 -9.33 16.94 -27.38
C VAL A 507 -8.65 17.72 -26.27
N ALA A 508 -7.43 17.35 -25.94
CA ALA A 508 -6.59 18.06 -24.99
C ALA A 508 -5.17 18.26 -25.53
N ILE A 509 -4.51 19.33 -25.12
CA ILE A 509 -3.09 19.58 -25.38
C ILE A 509 -2.42 19.94 -24.06
N ALA A 510 -1.49 19.09 -23.63
CA ALA A 510 -0.63 19.31 -22.48
C ALA A 510 0.79 19.66 -22.93
N ALA A 511 1.50 20.48 -22.17
CA ALA A 511 2.91 20.79 -22.41
C ALA A 511 3.65 20.93 -21.08
N TRP A 512 4.87 20.38 -21.01
CA TRP A 512 5.72 20.48 -19.81
C TRP A 512 7.19 20.61 -20.20
N GLU A 513 8.01 21.11 -19.28
CA GLU A 513 9.44 21.27 -19.51
C GLU A 513 10.09 19.90 -19.80
N TRP A 514 10.95 19.86 -20.82
CA TRP A 514 11.62 18.62 -21.20
C TRP A 514 13.13 18.82 -21.31
N ARG A 515 13.84 18.25 -20.33
CA ARG A 515 15.29 18.26 -20.25
C ARG A 515 15.92 17.29 -21.25
N SER A 516 17.18 17.52 -21.56
CA SER A 516 17.93 16.65 -22.48
C SER A 516 18.03 15.23 -21.93
N TYR A 517 17.75 14.24 -22.78
CA TYR A 517 17.82 12.81 -22.45
C TYR A 517 19.24 12.36 -22.03
N PHE A 518 20.27 13.17 -22.30
CA PHE A 518 21.69 12.81 -22.14
C PHE A 518 22.42 13.55 -21.01
N ALA A 519 21.75 14.43 -20.27
CA ALA A 519 22.40 15.36 -19.35
C ALA A 519 23.03 14.72 -18.09
N ALA A 520 22.57 13.52 -17.68
CA ALA A 520 22.90 12.99 -16.36
C ALA A 520 23.96 11.87 -16.35
N ASP A 521 24.01 11.02 -17.39
CA ASP A 521 24.73 9.73 -17.32
C ASP A 521 25.80 9.52 -18.42
N ASP A 522 26.08 10.57 -19.20
CA ASP A 522 26.92 10.50 -20.40
C ASP A 522 26.41 9.43 -21.40
N LEU A 523 25.09 9.25 -21.45
CA LEU A 523 24.43 8.22 -22.28
C LEU A 523 24.69 8.42 -23.76
N PHE A 524 25.01 9.65 -24.18
CA PHE A 524 25.34 9.92 -25.57
C PHE A 524 26.65 9.22 -25.98
N ASN A 525 27.68 9.24 -25.12
CA ASN A 525 28.96 8.60 -25.42
C ASN A 525 28.97 7.10 -25.12
N LYS A 526 28.19 6.65 -24.13
CA LYS A 526 28.10 5.22 -23.76
C LYS A 526 27.08 4.44 -24.61
N GLY A 527 26.07 5.13 -25.14
CA GLY A 527 24.95 4.55 -25.86
C GLY A 527 23.92 3.88 -24.94
N LEU A 528 22.67 3.83 -25.42
CA LEU A 528 21.55 3.19 -24.74
C LEU A 528 21.70 1.66 -24.73
N LYS A 529 21.12 1.04 -23.70
CA LYS A 529 21.02 -0.42 -23.58
C LYS A 529 19.60 -0.84 -23.92
N LEU A 530 19.44 -1.72 -24.90
CA LEU A 530 18.16 -2.27 -25.32
C LEU A 530 18.06 -3.76 -24.95
N MET A 531 16.90 -4.17 -24.47
CA MET A 531 16.54 -5.58 -24.29
C MET A 531 15.73 -6.07 -25.50
N TRP A 532 15.68 -7.37 -25.77
CA TRP A 532 14.69 -7.93 -26.68
C TRP A 532 13.30 -7.89 -26.04
N ALA A 533 12.30 -7.38 -26.77
CA ALA A 533 10.92 -7.40 -26.31
C ALA A 533 10.29 -8.79 -26.45
N ASP A 534 9.44 -9.16 -25.50
CA ASP A 534 8.64 -10.40 -25.59
C ASP A 534 7.49 -10.26 -26.61
N TRP A 535 6.98 -9.03 -26.77
CA TRP A 535 5.88 -8.72 -27.67
C TRP A 535 6.39 -8.23 -29.02
N VAL A 536 5.66 -8.60 -30.08
CA VAL A 536 5.94 -8.16 -31.47
C VAL A 536 4.96 -7.09 -31.94
N ARG A 537 5.37 -6.27 -32.90
CA ARG A 537 4.49 -5.32 -33.59
C ARG A 537 3.49 -6.08 -34.47
N PRO A 538 2.18 -5.75 -34.40
CA PRO A 538 1.14 -6.53 -35.06
C PRO A 538 1.16 -6.38 -36.59
N SER A 539 0.48 -7.29 -37.29
CA SER A 539 0.21 -7.15 -38.73
C SER A 539 -0.71 -5.94 -39.00
N PRO A 540 -0.54 -5.23 -40.13
CA PRO A 540 -1.51 -4.22 -40.57
C PRO A 540 -2.94 -4.74 -40.75
N SER A 541 -3.11 -6.05 -40.90
CA SER A 541 -4.42 -6.72 -40.96
C SER A 541 -5.05 -6.97 -39.59
N MET A 542 -4.28 -6.85 -38.50
CA MET A 542 -4.72 -7.12 -37.12
C MET A 542 -4.92 -5.84 -36.32
N ALA A 543 -4.24 -4.74 -36.68
CA ALA A 543 -4.30 -3.50 -35.93
C ALA A 543 -4.00 -2.26 -36.82
N PRO A 544 -4.45 -1.05 -36.44
CA PRO A 544 -4.23 0.18 -37.20
C PRO A 544 -2.79 0.71 -37.04
N VAL A 545 -1.80 -0.06 -37.48
CA VAL A 545 -0.35 0.18 -37.25
C VAL A 545 0.20 1.51 -37.74
N LYS A 546 -0.50 2.19 -38.65
CA LYS A 546 -0.13 3.52 -39.17
C LYS A 546 -0.64 4.67 -38.31
N ALA A 547 -1.57 4.42 -37.39
CA ALA A 547 -2.08 5.41 -36.47
C ALA A 547 -1.21 5.51 -35.21
N LYS A 548 -0.97 6.72 -34.71
CA LYS A 548 -0.37 6.93 -33.38
C LYS A 548 -1.43 6.80 -32.29
N ALA A 549 -1.96 5.59 -32.16
CA ALA A 549 -3.07 5.24 -31.27
C ALA A 549 -2.60 4.63 -29.94
N ALA A 550 -3.30 4.93 -28.84
CA ALA A 550 -2.90 4.43 -27.52
C ALA A 550 -2.95 2.90 -27.39
N GLY A 551 -3.91 2.24 -28.06
CA GLY A 551 -4.06 0.77 -28.00
C GLY A 551 -2.81 0.01 -28.45
N LEU A 552 -2.01 0.58 -29.36
CA LEU A 552 -0.77 -0.03 -29.85
C LEU A 552 0.42 0.15 -28.89
N TYR A 553 0.28 0.99 -27.87
CA TYR A 553 1.33 1.26 -26.89
C TYR A 553 1.28 0.34 -25.68
N MET A 554 0.19 -0.40 -25.45
CA MET A 554 0.08 -1.38 -24.36
C MET A 554 1.24 -2.39 -24.36
N ILE A 555 1.50 -3.02 -25.50
CA ILE A 555 2.63 -3.95 -25.67
C ILE A 555 3.99 -3.27 -25.53
N GLY A 556 4.07 -1.98 -25.90
CA GLY A 556 5.26 -1.15 -25.71
C GLY A 556 5.52 -0.88 -24.23
N SER A 557 4.49 -0.51 -23.47
CA SER A 557 4.57 -0.29 -22.03
C SER A 557 4.97 -1.55 -21.27
N LEU A 558 4.39 -2.71 -21.61
CA LEU A 558 4.79 -4.00 -21.01
C LEU A 558 6.28 -4.30 -21.25
N SER A 559 6.74 -4.08 -22.48
CA SER A 559 8.13 -4.33 -22.89
C SER A 559 9.10 -3.34 -22.24
N LYS A 560 8.72 -2.05 -22.17
CA LYS A 560 9.51 -0.98 -21.54
C LYS A 560 9.68 -1.24 -20.05
N ASN A 561 8.59 -1.53 -19.34
CA ASN A 561 8.61 -1.82 -17.91
C ASN A 561 9.52 -3.03 -17.59
N LYS A 562 9.48 -4.07 -18.43
CA LYS A 562 10.36 -5.24 -18.27
C LYS A 562 11.83 -4.86 -18.50
N ALA A 563 12.12 -4.09 -19.56
CA ALA A 563 13.48 -3.62 -19.85
C ALA A 563 14.05 -2.79 -18.68
N GLU A 564 13.27 -1.84 -18.15
CA GLU A 564 13.70 -0.97 -17.05
C GLU A 564 13.98 -1.77 -15.77
N ARG A 565 13.12 -2.73 -15.42
CA ARG A 565 13.36 -3.64 -14.28
C ARG A 565 14.63 -4.48 -14.45
N ALA A 566 15.00 -4.79 -15.68
CA ALA A 566 16.22 -5.53 -16.00
C ALA A 566 17.47 -4.63 -16.17
N GLY A 567 17.37 -3.32 -15.89
CA GLY A 567 18.50 -2.39 -16.02
C GLY A 567 18.81 -1.96 -17.45
N PHE A 568 17.88 -2.18 -18.39
CA PHE A 568 17.94 -1.67 -19.76
C PHE A 568 17.15 -0.35 -19.87
N HIS A 569 17.48 0.44 -20.89
CA HIS A 569 16.85 1.73 -21.14
C HIS A 569 15.58 1.61 -21.98
N ASP A 570 15.48 0.64 -22.89
CA ASP A 570 14.31 0.39 -23.74
C ASP A 570 14.30 -1.07 -24.24
N ALA A 571 13.29 -1.45 -25.01
CA ALA A 571 13.18 -2.76 -25.64
C ALA A 571 13.07 -2.63 -27.17
N LEU A 572 13.85 -3.44 -27.88
CA LEU A 572 13.77 -3.60 -29.34
C LEU A 572 12.73 -4.66 -29.68
N MET A 573 11.76 -4.31 -30.53
CA MET A 573 10.64 -5.15 -30.91
C MET A 573 10.81 -5.70 -32.33
N LEU A 574 10.40 -6.95 -32.51
CA LEU A 574 10.23 -7.54 -33.84
C LEU A 574 8.84 -7.24 -34.40
N ASP A 575 8.64 -7.42 -35.69
CA ASP A 575 7.32 -7.47 -36.32
C ASP A 575 6.73 -8.89 -36.28
N TYR A 576 5.46 -8.98 -36.68
CA TYR A 576 4.72 -10.24 -36.80
C TYR A 576 5.34 -11.28 -37.75
N ARG A 577 6.35 -10.93 -38.55
CA ARG A 577 7.07 -11.81 -39.47
C ARG A 577 8.44 -12.23 -38.89
N GLY A 578 8.85 -11.65 -37.76
CA GLY A 578 10.15 -11.91 -37.12
C GLY A 578 11.27 -10.97 -37.56
N TYR A 579 10.98 -9.91 -38.32
CA TYR A 579 11.96 -8.87 -38.68
C TYR A 579 12.07 -7.81 -37.60
N VAL A 580 13.19 -7.10 -37.53
CA VAL A 580 13.35 -5.93 -36.66
C VAL A 580 12.37 -4.84 -37.06
N ALA A 581 11.58 -4.32 -36.11
CA ALA A 581 10.59 -3.27 -36.36
C ALA A 581 11.05 -1.92 -35.80
N GLU A 582 10.90 -1.73 -34.50
CA GLU A 582 11.24 -0.50 -33.79
C GLU A 582 11.38 -0.76 -32.28
N CYS A 583 11.78 0.24 -31.50
CA CYS A 583 11.71 0.18 -30.04
C CYS A 583 10.29 0.49 -29.54
N THR A 584 10.09 0.51 -28.22
CA THR A 584 8.75 0.74 -27.63
C THR A 584 8.12 2.08 -28.04
N GLY A 585 8.95 3.12 -28.28
CA GLY A 585 8.51 4.44 -28.76
C GLY A 585 9.48 5.17 -29.70
N ALA A 586 10.47 4.48 -30.27
CA ALA A 586 11.51 5.07 -31.13
C ALA A 586 11.86 4.16 -32.32
N ASN A 587 12.16 4.73 -33.48
CA ASN A 587 12.51 3.99 -34.68
C ASN A 587 13.99 3.55 -34.68
N PHE A 588 14.27 2.38 -35.25
CA PHE A 588 15.58 1.73 -35.23
C PHE A 588 16.43 2.02 -36.48
N PHE A 589 17.74 2.18 -36.29
CA PHE A 589 18.74 2.32 -37.35
C PHE A 589 20.00 1.53 -36.99
N MET A 590 20.61 0.88 -37.98
CA MET A 590 21.94 0.28 -37.88
C MET A 590 22.82 0.77 -39.02
N VAL A 591 24.12 0.82 -38.79
CA VAL A 591 25.12 1.15 -39.82
C VAL A 591 25.97 -0.08 -40.09
N LYS A 592 26.27 -0.29 -41.37
CA LYS A 592 27.15 -1.35 -41.85
C LYS A 592 27.89 -0.83 -43.06
N ASP A 593 29.21 -0.88 -43.05
CA ASP A 593 30.09 -0.48 -44.16
C ASP A 593 29.81 0.95 -44.65
N GLY A 594 29.54 1.87 -43.72
CA GLY A 594 29.23 3.27 -44.00
C GLY A 594 27.82 3.55 -44.54
N VAL A 595 26.96 2.52 -44.63
CA VAL A 595 25.58 2.63 -45.10
C VAL A 595 24.61 2.51 -43.92
N ILE A 596 23.62 3.40 -43.85
CA ILE A 596 22.54 3.33 -42.86
C ILE A 596 21.46 2.38 -43.37
N TYR A 597 21.10 1.39 -42.57
CA TYR A 597 19.96 0.50 -42.77
C TYR A 597 18.89 0.76 -41.72
N THR A 598 17.64 0.80 -42.13
CA THR A 598 16.49 0.95 -41.22
C THR A 598 15.31 0.11 -41.72
N PRO A 599 14.48 -0.45 -40.84
CA PRO A 599 13.30 -1.22 -41.22
C PRO A 599 12.34 -0.41 -42.10
N ILE A 600 11.70 -1.08 -43.07
CA ILE A 600 10.57 -0.50 -43.82
C ILE A 600 9.43 -0.27 -42.84
N ALA A 601 8.87 0.94 -42.79
CA ALA A 601 7.77 1.29 -41.90
C ALA A 601 6.41 0.81 -42.46
N ASP A 602 6.26 -0.50 -42.64
CA ASP A 602 5.05 -1.14 -43.18
C ASP A 602 4.11 -1.70 -42.08
N CYS A 603 4.62 -1.93 -40.87
CA CYS A 603 3.90 -2.50 -39.72
C CYS A 603 4.06 -1.67 -38.42
N PHE A 604 4.61 -0.46 -38.52
CA PHE A 604 4.76 0.47 -37.41
C PHE A 604 4.70 1.92 -37.91
N LEU A 605 4.67 2.87 -36.97
CA LEU A 605 4.51 4.28 -37.30
C LEU A 605 5.77 4.84 -37.96
N ASN A 606 5.65 5.38 -39.19
CA ASN A 606 6.74 6.07 -39.87
C ASN A 606 6.98 7.47 -39.24
N GLY A 607 7.81 7.52 -38.19
CA GLY A 607 8.04 8.72 -37.38
C GLY A 607 8.47 9.95 -38.19
N ILE A 608 7.98 11.14 -37.81
CA ILE A 608 8.40 12.42 -38.41
C ILE A 608 9.90 12.64 -38.19
N THR A 609 10.43 12.29 -37.02
CA THR A 609 11.86 12.35 -36.73
C THR A 609 12.64 11.36 -37.61
N ARG A 610 12.20 10.09 -37.73
CA ARG A 610 12.78 9.09 -38.66
C ARG A 610 12.89 9.63 -40.08
N GLN A 611 11.79 10.16 -40.64
CA GLN A 611 11.78 10.74 -41.98
C GLN A 611 12.75 11.94 -42.10
N THR A 612 12.91 12.72 -41.03
CA THR A 612 13.87 13.83 -40.97
C THR A 612 15.30 13.31 -40.96
N ILE A 613 15.60 12.27 -40.18
CA ILE A 613 16.92 11.64 -40.13
C ILE A 613 17.32 11.06 -41.49
N ILE A 614 16.41 10.37 -42.19
CA ILE A 614 16.67 9.85 -43.54
C ILE A 614 17.02 10.99 -44.51
N LYS A 615 16.31 12.12 -44.44
CA LYS A 615 16.61 13.31 -45.26
C LYS A 615 17.95 13.94 -44.90
N LEU A 616 18.29 14.02 -43.61
CA LEU A 616 19.57 14.54 -43.14
C LEU A 616 20.74 13.64 -43.58
N ALA A 617 20.63 12.32 -43.42
CA ALA A 617 21.64 11.38 -43.87
C ALA A 617 21.94 11.54 -45.38
N ARG A 618 20.90 11.62 -46.22
CA ARG A 618 21.05 11.87 -47.66
C ARG A 618 21.73 13.21 -47.95
N LYS A 619 21.40 14.27 -47.20
CA LYS A 619 22.05 15.59 -47.32
C LYS A 619 23.53 15.56 -46.93
N HIS A 620 23.91 14.68 -46.01
CA HIS A 620 25.29 14.43 -45.60
C HIS A 620 25.99 13.36 -46.47
N HIS A 621 25.42 12.98 -47.61
CA HIS A 621 25.96 11.97 -48.53
C HIS A 621 26.15 10.58 -47.89
N ILE A 622 25.39 10.26 -46.84
CA ILE A 622 25.37 8.94 -46.23
C ILE A 622 24.24 8.13 -46.89
N PRO A 623 24.54 6.98 -47.56
CA PRO A 623 23.52 6.16 -48.17
C PRO A 623 22.55 5.59 -47.13
N VAL A 624 21.25 5.58 -47.45
CA VAL A 624 20.20 5.03 -46.58
C VAL A 624 19.39 4.00 -47.35
N ILE A 625 19.34 2.78 -46.82
CA ILE A 625 18.57 1.66 -47.38
C ILE A 625 17.45 1.29 -46.40
N GLU A 626 16.21 1.45 -46.85
CA GLU A 626 15.03 0.95 -46.13
C GLU A 626 14.76 -0.48 -46.59
N ARG A 627 14.90 -1.47 -45.71
CA ARG A 627 14.66 -2.90 -46.01
C ARG A 627 14.18 -3.66 -44.79
N HIS A 628 13.67 -4.88 -44.97
CA HIS A 628 13.50 -5.80 -43.84
C HIS A 628 14.88 -6.26 -43.34
N ILE A 629 15.02 -6.33 -42.01
CA ILE A 629 16.27 -6.67 -41.32
C ILE A 629 15.99 -7.84 -40.41
N TYR A 630 16.75 -8.93 -40.55
CA TYR A 630 16.65 -10.07 -39.65
C TYR A 630 17.40 -9.79 -38.34
N PRO A 631 16.93 -10.33 -37.19
CA PRO A 631 17.57 -10.12 -35.89
C PRO A 631 19.06 -10.50 -35.85
N HIS A 632 19.45 -11.56 -36.57
CA HIS A 632 20.84 -12.04 -36.60
C HIS A 632 21.78 -11.07 -37.34
N GLU A 633 21.26 -10.19 -38.20
CA GLU A 633 22.08 -9.20 -38.93
C GLU A 633 22.57 -8.08 -38.01
N ILE A 634 21.87 -7.81 -36.90
CA ILE A 634 22.24 -6.74 -35.95
C ILE A 634 23.63 -6.99 -35.37
N ALA A 635 23.99 -8.24 -35.11
CA ALA A 635 25.30 -8.60 -34.55
C ALA A 635 26.47 -8.18 -35.44
N GLN A 636 26.21 -7.87 -36.71
CA GLN A 636 27.22 -7.46 -37.67
C GLN A 636 27.27 -5.94 -37.90
N ALA A 637 26.46 -5.16 -37.19
CA ALA A 637 26.43 -3.70 -37.30
C ALA A 637 27.71 -3.06 -36.75
N ASP A 638 28.19 -2.01 -37.41
CA ASP A 638 29.34 -1.22 -36.96
C ASP A 638 28.93 -0.26 -35.84
N GLU A 639 27.72 0.30 -35.92
CA GLU A 639 27.11 1.16 -34.92
C GLU A 639 25.58 1.09 -35.05
N VAL A 640 24.87 1.40 -33.95
CA VAL A 640 23.41 1.36 -33.89
C VAL A 640 22.90 2.63 -33.21
N PHE A 641 21.78 3.17 -33.68
CA PHE A 641 21.11 4.29 -33.02
C PHE A 641 19.59 4.22 -33.18
N ILE A 642 18.88 4.93 -32.32
CA ILE A 642 17.42 5.05 -32.36
C ILE A 642 17.00 6.51 -32.45
N THR A 643 15.78 6.75 -32.93
CA THR A 643 15.25 8.12 -33.02
C THR A 643 13.77 8.23 -32.69
N GLY A 644 13.40 9.37 -32.10
CA GLY A 644 12.01 9.71 -31.76
C GLY A 644 11.93 11.16 -31.29
N SER A 645 10.72 11.69 -31.11
CA SER A 645 10.55 13.09 -30.65
C SER A 645 11.18 13.31 -29.27
N ALA A 646 11.01 12.38 -28.33
CA ALA A 646 11.53 12.51 -26.97
C ALA A 646 13.05 12.27 -26.88
N VAL A 647 13.52 11.22 -27.55
CA VAL A 647 14.92 10.73 -27.47
C VAL A 647 15.86 11.39 -28.49
N GLU A 648 15.29 12.13 -29.45
CA GLU A 648 15.99 12.76 -30.57
C GLU A 648 16.76 11.74 -31.41
N VAL A 649 18.10 11.79 -31.43
CA VAL A 649 18.97 10.78 -32.03
C VAL A 649 19.86 10.25 -30.93
N ALA A 650 19.71 8.97 -30.60
CA ALA A 650 20.42 8.34 -29.48
C ALA A 650 21.21 7.13 -29.95
N PRO A 651 22.55 7.13 -29.77
CA PRO A 651 23.34 5.93 -29.97
C PRO A 651 22.90 4.79 -29.06
N VAL A 652 23.08 3.56 -29.54
CA VAL A 652 22.80 2.33 -28.80
C VAL A 652 24.11 1.59 -28.58
N GLY A 653 24.50 1.42 -27.32
CA GLY A 653 25.73 0.74 -26.93
C GLY A 653 25.54 -0.76 -26.70
N GLN A 654 24.30 -1.22 -26.54
CA GLN A 654 24.01 -2.63 -26.26
C GLN A 654 22.62 -3.05 -26.72
N ILE A 655 22.49 -4.24 -27.31
CA ILE A 655 21.21 -4.92 -27.59
C ILE A 655 21.32 -6.37 -27.12
N GLY A 656 20.57 -6.74 -26.07
CA GLY A 656 20.71 -8.03 -25.42
C GLY A 656 22.17 -8.27 -25.00
N ASN A 657 22.80 -9.30 -25.57
CA ASN A 657 24.19 -9.65 -25.31
C ASN A 657 25.21 -9.00 -26.27
N HIS A 658 24.73 -8.31 -27.31
CA HIS A 658 25.60 -7.65 -28.29
C HIS A 658 25.93 -6.22 -27.86
N ARG A 659 27.17 -5.80 -28.06
CA ARG A 659 27.66 -4.45 -27.77
C ARG A 659 28.08 -3.76 -29.06
N PHE A 660 27.83 -2.46 -29.13
CA PHE A 660 28.15 -1.63 -30.29
C PHE A 660 28.91 -0.39 -29.83
N PRO A 661 29.90 0.08 -30.60
CA PRO A 661 30.51 1.36 -30.33
C PRO A 661 29.56 2.51 -30.72
N VAL A 662 29.73 3.66 -30.07
CA VAL A 662 29.12 4.92 -30.52
C VAL A 662 30.01 5.50 -31.63
N GLY A 663 29.69 5.14 -32.87
CA GLY A 663 30.49 5.50 -34.03
C GLY A 663 30.17 6.88 -34.62
N ASN A 664 30.93 7.25 -35.66
CA ASN A 664 30.93 8.61 -36.23
C ASN A 664 29.63 8.97 -36.94
N ILE A 665 28.95 8.02 -37.60
CA ILE A 665 27.75 8.33 -38.38
C ILE A 665 26.62 8.75 -37.42
N SER A 666 26.42 8.03 -36.32
CA SER A 666 25.42 8.33 -35.29
C SER A 666 25.67 9.72 -34.67
N LYS A 667 26.93 10.06 -34.38
CA LYS A 667 27.33 11.39 -33.90
C LYS A 667 27.08 12.49 -34.93
N THR A 668 27.45 12.27 -36.20
CA THR A 668 27.20 13.23 -37.28
C THR A 668 25.71 13.49 -37.46
N ILE A 669 24.89 12.45 -37.47
CA ILE A 669 23.43 12.58 -37.61
C ILE A 669 22.81 13.27 -36.41
N ALA A 670 23.23 12.94 -35.19
CA ALA A 670 22.77 13.62 -33.97
C ALA A 670 23.13 15.11 -33.98
N ALA A 671 24.36 15.46 -34.37
CA ALA A 671 24.80 16.84 -34.49
C ALA A 671 24.01 17.60 -35.56
N ALA A 672 23.79 16.99 -36.73
CA ALA A 672 23.00 17.56 -37.82
C ALA A 672 21.53 17.80 -37.39
N TYR A 673 20.94 16.84 -36.68
CA TYR A 673 19.58 16.99 -36.14
C TYR A 673 19.51 18.10 -35.11
N SER A 674 20.46 18.17 -34.17
CA SER A 674 20.48 19.23 -33.17
C SER A 674 20.65 20.61 -33.80
N LYS A 675 21.54 20.76 -34.79
CA LYS A 675 21.71 22.02 -35.53
C LYS A 675 20.42 22.43 -36.23
N LEU A 676 19.66 21.47 -36.77
CA LEU A 676 18.36 21.73 -37.39
C LEU A 676 17.33 22.24 -36.39
N VAL A 677 17.28 21.68 -35.17
CA VAL A 677 16.23 22.00 -34.19
C VAL A 677 16.58 23.13 -33.23
N ARG A 678 17.86 23.46 -33.04
CA ARG A 678 18.36 24.47 -32.09
C ARG A 678 19.21 25.58 -32.74
N GLY A 679 19.49 25.52 -34.04
CA GLY A 679 20.26 26.57 -34.74
C GLY A 679 21.77 26.60 -34.49
N HIS A 680 22.30 25.92 -33.47
CA HIS A 680 23.74 25.87 -33.14
C HIS A 680 24.34 24.45 -33.20
N GLU A 681 25.66 24.35 -33.41
CA GLU A 681 26.36 23.06 -33.41
C GLU A 681 26.40 22.41 -32.01
N TYR A 682 26.19 21.10 -31.99
CA TYR A 682 26.01 20.25 -30.80
C TYR A 682 27.19 20.26 -29.82
N GLU A 683 28.36 20.79 -30.22
CA GLU A 683 29.60 20.77 -29.45
C GLU A 683 29.53 21.58 -28.14
N ASN A 684 28.64 22.57 -28.02
CA ASN A 684 28.57 23.42 -26.83
C ASN A 684 27.81 22.79 -25.64
N ILE A 685 26.96 21.78 -25.86
CA ILE A 685 26.21 21.13 -24.77
C ILE A 685 27.07 20.11 -24.01
N VAL A 686 28.11 19.55 -24.65
CA VAL A 686 29.08 18.65 -24.00
C VAL A 686 30.09 19.43 -23.13
N ARG A 687 30.22 20.75 -23.32
CA ARG A 687 31.21 21.57 -22.60
C ARG A 687 30.65 22.45 -21.47
N GLN A 688 29.34 22.69 -21.38
CA GLN A 688 28.81 23.71 -20.46
C GLN A 688 28.47 23.27 -19.03
N ASP A 689 28.59 21.98 -18.66
CA ASP A 689 28.47 21.54 -17.25
C ASP A 689 29.81 21.16 -16.59
N SER A 690 30.93 21.57 -17.19
CA SER A 690 32.29 21.37 -16.63
C SER A 690 33.10 22.65 -16.45
N GLY A 691 32.42 23.75 -16.04
CA GLY A 691 33.09 24.87 -15.39
C GLY A 691 32.48 26.24 -15.62
N ALA A 692 32.02 26.89 -14.55
CA ALA A 692 32.24 28.31 -14.26
C ALA A 692 31.70 28.68 -12.86
N ALA A 693 32.63 29.12 -11.99
CA ALA A 693 32.52 29.89 -10.74
C ALA A 693 31.71 29.31 -9.56
#